data_AF-A0A5D3G6G2-F1
#
_entry.id   AF-A0A5D3G6G2-F1
#
_cell.length_a   1.000
_cell.length_b   1.000
_cell.length_c   1.000
_cell.angle_alpha   90.00
_cell.angle_beta   90.00
_cell.angle_gamma   90.00
#
_symmetry.space_group_name_H-M   'P 1'
#
loop_
_entity.id
_entity.type
_entity.pdbx_description
1 polymer ?
#
loop_
_entity_poly.entity_id
_entity_poly.type
_entity_poly.pdbx_seq_one_letter_code
_entity_poly.pdbx_strand_id
1 'polypeptide(L)'
;MDTHSPTYTRLFKEDWELLCSASSMAAVDSPAAYLKALYLFAQVLEDSGKGRAGKVTLDQRRPELKALPIDEHSLTAVIPQLSIINETLTHQIDTYLGKTTGENRGRSLDTVLGLQRFPFALPFERAHRQCWLSLSAGKPQLGELSYRISLKLPITQRAQNAYGVVRHAAYEAQRLLCGLSPAQQNLLTEPFLENSGNVHATEFFARHYGLQEESLRKTPHWLHQTALTRDQAQALLACGRYLPVLSGNVSAAALPRPTPELQTHERAAYVNGPITSNAETRQPLSIEHTELQNTSWNRYQRLHRMIRLQRWTQLPFEDLDALLISVVRREQDADPHQPCNDNTLRALGVYRYLERRHGLPLEEFAAMLDELPVWASGNRLSLYDQVFNHASMPGETLRVDVPNLALHEALPDNLRHRLCAGLNLGDTPDALHWLIGQARQYLPSPCPTLTFYSALYRQARIARLFGLSVLDSHHVAALLGGTDYTVQLVNPSLRSSGVNAPPDMLDMLMQMDWLLGWLKDARQSVDQLRRRLVLEEEAQPAQVQAYLTQLDDLVQLTRQGLLAQEDIADLTLPQPEPDTRAAPIPWHALIVQGLLHSHPQLKPPAPSELPKALVQLIEARTLSLDPTRNATLHADAKHAVTKKLGEFYRQLQPLKEKIDALFGAPSHLPGDPALYLQSRKLAARQIARAATAQSPLDLVKHLLLLLPDAEVLLELTVSRQTLHTFLLHPHWLSQEQTQGSLLKLTLNTLYLLQRFAHCFDTYGLAQHSVLDYLQRANTPSAADVDTSASPRLAALLKWDAGEIEHLVDHLPNKQVKTLADLDWILRCHQTVRLTGLCAKTLLKATDLHATLMNEDWKHVGSALITTAP
;
A
#
# COMPACT_ATOMS: atom_id res chain seq x y z
N MET A 1 -89.44 50.89 12.38
CA MET A 1 -88.15 50.28 12.01
C MET A 1 -88.46 48.92 11.42
N ASP A 2 -88.35 48.78 10.10
CA ASP A 2 -88.91 47.67 9.34
C ASP A 2 -88.26 46.32 9.65
N THR A 3 -89.07 45.36 10.07
CA THR A 3 -88.74 43.95 10.33
C THR A 3 -88.47 43.11 9.07
N HIS A 4 -88.42 43.76 7.90
CA HIS A 4 -88.20 43.16 6.57
C HIS A 4 -86.89 43.58 5.90
N SER A 5 -85.99 44.25 6.63
CA SER A 5 -84.65 44.49 6.09
C SER A 5 -83.95 43.15 5.84
N PRO A 6 -83.39 42.90 4.64
CA PRO A 6 -82.65 41.68 4.35
C PRO A 6 -81.39 41.64 5.21
N THR A 7 -81.47 41.03 6.39
CA THR A 7 -80.31 40.75 7.22
C THR A 7 -79.58 39.54 6.69
N TYR A 8 -78.25 39.62 6.67
CA TYR A 8 -77.36 38.57 6.14
C TYR A 8 -77.73 37.17 6.66
N THR A 9 -77.98 37.03 7.96
CA THR A 9 -78.40 35.78 8.63
C THR A 9 -79.74 35.19 8.20
N ARG A 10 -80.62 35.98 7.55
CA ARG A 10 -81.89 35.49 6.97
C ARG A 10 -81.74 35.05 5.51
N LEU A 11 -80.83 35.69 4.77
CA LEU A 11 -80.53 35.36 3.38
C LEU A 11 -79.57 34.17 3.27
N PHE A 12 -78.64 34.05 4.22
CA PHE A 12 -77.65 32.99 4.30
C PHE A 12 -77.82 32.30 5.65
N LYS A 13 -78.34 31.06 5.63
CA LYS A 13 -78.43 30.20 6.83
C LYS A 13 -77.03 29.69 7.15
N GLU A 14 -76.26 30.47 7.90
CA GLU A 14 -74.92 30.08 8.34
C GLU A 14 -75.00 28.88 9.28
N ASP A 15 -74.33 27.80 8.90
CA ASP A 15 -74.10 26.66 9.76
C ASP A 15 -72.84 26.93 10.59
N TRP A 16 -73.04 27.27 11.86
CA TRP A 16 -71.95 27.65 12.76
C TRP A 16 -70.97 26.49 13.00
N GLU A 17 -71.37 25.23 12.77
CA GLU A 17 -70.48 24.06 12.84
C GLU A 17 -69.48 24.00 11.66
N LEU A 18 -69.72 24.77 10.58
CA LEU A 18 -68.84 24.87 9.41
C LEU A 18 -67.87 26.06 9.48
N LEU A 19 -67.92 26.86 10.54
CA LEU A 19 -66.99 27.96 10.74
C LEU A 19 -65.65 27.44 11.28
N CYS A 20 -64.55 27.90 10.70
CA CYS A 20 -63.21 27.59 11.14
C CYS A 20 -62.37 28.87 11.28
N SER A 21 -61.23 28.76 11.99
CA SER A 21 -60.29 29.88 12.10
C SER A 21 -59.67 30.20 10.73
N ALA A 22 -59.27 31.45 10.51
CA ALA A 22 -58.59 31.85 9.27
C ALA A 22 -57.26 31.10 9.03
N SER A 23 -56.64 30.59 10.10
CA SER A 23 -55.43 29.75 10.04
C SER A 23 -55.75 28.26 9.86
N SER A 24 -57.02 27.86 9.81
CA SER A 24 -57.43 26.46 9.68
C SER A 24 -57.17 25.95 8.27
N MET A 25 -56.77 24.68 8.17
CA MET A 25 -56.70 23.98 6.89
C MET A 25 -58.09 23.90 6.19
N ALA A 26 -59.17 23.93 6.96
CA ALA A 26 -60.54 23.93 6.44
C ALA A 26 -61.01 25.30 5.93
N ALA A 27 -60.21 26.37 6.10
CA ALA A 27 -60.55 27.69 5.60
C ALA A 27 -60.66 27.67 4.07
N VAL A 28 -61.61 28.44 3.53
CA VAL A 28 -61.90 28.46 2.08
C VAL A 28 -60.74 29.05 1.25
N ASP A 29 -59.91 29.86 1.88
CA ASP A 29 -58.71 30.51 1.35
C ASP A 29 -57.42 29.80 1.82
N SER A 30 -57.52 28.61 2.42
CA SER A 30 -56.36 27.85 2.84
C SER A 30 -55.55 27.32 1.64
N PRO A 31 -54.25 27.02 1.84
CA PRO A 31 -53.46 26.37 0.80
C PRO A 31 -54.03 25.02 0.35
N ALA A 32 -54.73 24.30 1.24
CA ALA A 32 -55.41 23.05 0.92
C ALA A 32 -56.60 23.28 -0.03
N ALA A 33 -57.42 24.31 0.22
CA ALA A 33 -58.51 24.70 -0.66
C ALA A 33 -57.98 25.14 -2.03
N TYR A 34 -56.88 25.90 -2.05
CA TYR A 34 -56.19 26.30 -3.27
C TYR A 34 -55.65 25.10 -4.06
N LEU A 35 -54.96 24.15 -3.41
CA LEU A 35 -54.44 22.94 -4.04
C LEU A 35 -55.56 22.10 -4.67
N LYS A 36 -56.68 21.93 -3.95
CA LYS A 36 -57.86 21.22 -4.47
C LYS A 36 -58.41 21.91 -5.72
N ALA A 37 -58.59 23.23 -5.67
CA ALA A 37 -59.07 24.00 -6.81
C ALA A 37 -58.13 23.86 -8.02
N LEU A 38 -56.81 23.92 -7.79
CA LEU A 38 -55.79 23.77 -8.82
C LEU A 38 -55.80 22.37 -9.44
N TYR A 39 -55.92 21.32 -8.62
CA TYR A 39 -55.99 19.93 -9.09
C TYR A 39 -57.24 19.70 -9.96
N LEU A 40 -58.42 20.14 -9.52
CA LEU A 40 -59.66 20.05 -10.30
C LEU A 40 -59.57 20.85 -11.61
N PHE A 41 -58.98 22.05 -11.55
CA PHE A 41 -58.76 22.86 -12.74
C PHE A 41 -57.82 22.18 -13.74
N ALA A 42 -56.74 21.57 -13.26
CA ALA A 42 -55.81 20.80 -14.10
C ALA A 42 -56.53 19.62 -14.79
N GLN A 43 -57.41 18.91 -14.10
CA GLN A 43 -58.21 17.82 -14.69
C GLN A 43 -59.14 18.35 -15.80
N VAL A 44 -59.83 19.46 -15.58
CA VAL A 44 -60.69 20.10 -16.60
C VAL A 44 -59.88 20.52 -17.84
N LEU A 45 -58.67 21.06 -17.65
CA LEU A 45 -57.77 21.39 -18.75
C LEU A 45 -57.34 20.14 -19.53
N GLU A 46 -57.00 19.07 -18.83
CA GLU A 46 -56.61 17.80 -19.43
C GLU A 46 -57.74 17.16 -20.23
N ASP A 47 -59.00 17.30 -19.81
CA ASP A 47 -60.16 16.79 -20.55
C ASP A 47 -60.52 17.67 -21.76
N SER A 48 -60.43 18.99 -21.62
CA SER A 48 -60.89 19.94 -22.64
C SER A 48 -59.87 20.25 -23.75
N GLY A 49 -58.57 20.05 -23.52
CA GLY A 49 -57.53 20.37 -24.52
C GLY A 49 -57.61 19.52 -25.79
N LYS A 50 -57.33 20.08 -26.98
CA LYS A 50 -57.22 19.31 -28.24
C LYS A 50 -55.79 19.42 -28.78
N GLY A 51 -54.97 18.40 -28.53
CA GLY A 51 -53.58 18.33 -28.99
C GLY A 51 -53.42 17.42 -30.22
N ARG A 52 -52.29 17.56 -30.93
CA ARG A 52 -51.92 16.71 -32.09
C ARG A 52 -51.22 15.40 -31.69
N ALA A 53 -50.88 15.23 -30.42
CA ALA A 53 -50.24 14.05 -29.85
C ALA A 53 -51.00 13.56 -28.61
N GLY A 54 -50.76 12.31 -28.19
CA GLY A 54 -51.30 11.77 -26.95
C GLY A 54 -50.91 12.63 -25.73
N LYS A 55 -51.87 12.91 -24.85
CA LYS A 55 -51.63 13.70 -23.64
C LYS A 55 -50.97 12.83 -22.57
N VAL A 56 -49.91 13.34 -21.95
CA VAL A 56 -49.35 12.78 -20.72
C VAL A 56 -50.05 13.46 -19.55
N THR A 57 -51.02 12.78 -18.93
CA THR A 57 -51.89 13.37 -17.88
C THR A 57 -51.14 13.57 -16.57
N LEU A 58 -51.71 14.36 -15.66
CA LEU A 58 -51.17 14.58 -14.32
C LEU A 58 -51.11 13.26 -13.55
N ASP A 59 -52.16 12.45 -13.63
CA ASP A 59 -52.23 11.12 -13.02
C ASP A 59 -51.15 10.15 -13.58
N GLN A 60 -50.70 10.33 -14.83
CA GLN A 60 -49.59 9.53 -15.39
C GLN A 60 -48.22 10.03 -14.92
N ARG A 61 -48.04 11.35 -14.77
CA ARG A 61 -46.76 11.96 -14.37
C ARG A 61 -46.52 11.86 -12.87
N ARG A 62 -47.56 12.07 -12.08
CA ARG A 62 -47.53 12.21 -10.62
C ARG A 62 -48.72 11.48 -10.00
N PRO A 63 -48.81 10.15 -10.13
CA PRO A 63 -49.96 9.35 -9.66
C PRO A 63 -50.21 9.51 -8.15
N GLU A 64 -49.17 9.83 -7.38
CA GLU A 64 -49.23 9.99 -5.94
C GLU A 64 -49.97 11.26 -5.50
N LEU A 65 -50.04 12.31 -6.32
CA LEU A 65 -50.79 13.54 -5.98
C LEU A 65 -52.29 13.28 -5.77
N LYS A 66 -52.83 12.29 -6.49
CA LYS A 66 -54.24 11.88 -6.36
C LYS A 66 -54.52 11.20 -5.02
N ALA A 67 -53.52 10.52 -4.45
CA ALA A 67 -53.62 9.75 -3.21
C ALA A 67 -53.03 10.50 -2.01
N LEU A 68 -52.52 11.72 -2.19
CA LEU A 68 -51.89 12.52 -1.15
C LEU A 68 -52.92 12.89 -0.06
N PRO A 69 -52.76 12.43 1.18
CA PRO A 69 -53.64 12.85 2.27
C PRO A 69 -53.38 14.33 2.59
N ILE A 70 -54.46 15.11 2.63
CA ILE A 70 -54.41 16.52 3.02
C ILE A 70 -54.69 16.58 4.53
N ASP A 71 -53.63 16.59 5.32
CA ASP A 71 -53.64 16.71 6.77
C ASP A 71 -52.65 17.80 7.25
N GLU A 72 -52.60 18.03 8.56
CA GLU A 72 -51.72 19.03 9.17
C GLU A 72 -50.25 18.77 8.86
N HIS A 73 -49.83 17.50 8.79
CA HIS A 73 -48.46 17.13 8.49
C HIS A 73 -48.11 17.47 7.03
N SER A 74 -48.92 17.04 6.06
CA SER A 74 -48.72 17.35 4.64
C SER A 74 -48.72 18.86 4.34
N LEU A 75 -49.47 19.65 5.12
CA LEU A 75 -49.55 21.11 4.95
C LEU A 75 -48.32 21.85 5.51
N THR A 76 -47.77 21.37 6.63
CA THR A 76 -46.77 22.12 7.43
C THR A 76 -45.37 21.52 7.42
N ALA A 77 -45.22 20.23 7.08
CA ALA A 77 -43.93 19.56 7.10
C ALA A 77 -42.97 20.18 6.06
N VAL A 78 -41.78 20.53 6.53
CA VAL A 78 -40.69 21.02 5.67
C VAL A 78 -39.85 19.82 5.25
N ILE A 79 -39.88 19.51 3.95
CA ILE A 79 -39.12 18.40 3.36
C ILE A 79 -38.13 18.92 2.29
N PRO A 80 -36.95 18.30 2.15
CA PRO A 80 -36.02 18.67 1.09
C PRO A 80 -36.63 18.41 -0.29
N GLN A 81 -36.62 19.43 -1.16
CA GLN A 81 -37.16 19.32 -2.53
C GLN A 81 -36.51 18.17 -3.33
N LEU A 82 -35.21 17.91 -3.10
CA LEU A 82 -34.49 16.83 -3.77
C LEU A 82 -35.02 15.44 -3.39
N SER A 83 -35.54 15.25 -2.18
CA SER A 83 -36.15 13.99 -1.76
C SER A 83 -37.40 13.69 -2.59
N ILE A 84 -38.27 14.69 -2.79
CA ILE A 84 -39.48 14.56 -3.61
C ILE A 84 -39.10 14.20 -5.05
N ILE A 85 -38.06 14.83 -5.60
CA ILE A 85 -37.57 14.55 -6.96
C ILE A 85 -37.07 13.10 -7.05
N ASN A 86 -36.23 12.66 -6.11
CA ASN A 86 -35.69 11.30 -6.11
C ASN A 86 -36.79 10.25 -5.95
N GLU A 87 -37.71 10.44 -5.01
CA GLU A 87 -38.86 9.55 -4.81
C GLU A 87 -39.71 9.42 -6.07
N THR A 88 -40.02 10.56 -6.72
CA THR A 88 -40.80 10.59 -7.95
C THR A 88 -40.09 9.82 -9.07
N LEU A 89 -38.79 10.07 -9.27
CA LEU A 89 -38.00 9.40 -10.31
C LEU A 89 -37.85 7.91 -10.03
N THR A 90 -37.56 7.53 -8.79
CA THR A 90 -37.44 6.13 -8.36
C THR A 90 -38.73 5.38 -8.61
N HIS A 91 -39.88 5.93 -8.19
CA HIS A 91 -41.18 5.29 -8.40
C HIS A 91 -41.48 5.05 -9.88
N GLN A 92 -41.21 6.05 -10.74
CA GLN A 92 -41.42 5.92 -12.18
C GLN A 92 -40.50 4.85 -12.80
N ILE A 93 -39.22 4.83 -12.42
CA ILE A 93 -38.28 3.84 -12.93
C ILE A 93 -38.64 2.44 -12.43
N ASP A 94 -38.96 2.25 -11.16
CA ASP A 94 -39.37 0.95 -10.61
C ASP A 94 -40.64 0.43 -11.28
N THR A 95 -41.62 1.31 -11.53
CA THR A 95 -42.82 0.97 -12.29
C THR A 95 -42.48 0.49 -13.70
N TYR A 96 -41.54 1.18 -14.36
CA TYR A 96 -41.05 0.78 -15.68
C TYR A 96 -40.33 -0.57 -15.63
N LEU A 97 -39.44 -0.79 -14.66
CA LEU A 97 -38.70 -2.04 -14.47
C LEU A 97 -39.62 -3.23 -14.14
N GLY A 98 -40.75 -2.99 -13.48
CA GLY A 98 -41.77 -4.02 -13.23
C GLY A 98 -42.53 -4.47 -14.49
N LYS A 99 -42.66 -3.59 -15.48
CA LYS A 99 -43.47 -3.82 -16.70
C LYS A 99 -42.64 -4.10 -17.95
N THR A 100 -41.37 -3.72 -17.97
CA THR A 100 -40.51 -3.82 -19.14
C THR A 100 -40.28 -5.28 -19.57
N THR A 101 -40.05 -5.49 -20.86
CA THR A 101 -39.68 -6.78 -21.44
C THR A 101 -38.19 -6.76 -21.78
N GLY A 102 -37.36 -7.45 -20.99
CA GLY A 102 -35.91 -7.47 -21.21
C GLY A 102 -35.12 -7.91 -19.97
N GLU A 103 -33.80 -7.83 -20.06
CA GLU A 103 -32.87 -8.32 -19.03
C GLU A 103 -33.02 -7.61 -17.68
N ASN A 104 -33.49 -6.37 -17.68
CA ASN A 104 -33.66 -5.54 -16.47
C ASN A 104 -35.02 -5.74 -15.77
N ARG A 105 -35.90 -6.59 -16.31
CA ARG A 105 -37.24 -6.80 -15.74
C ARG A 105 -37.14 -7.31 -14.30
N GLY A 106 -37.83 -6.63 -13.38
CA GLY A 106 -37.89 -6.99 -11.96
C GLY A 106 -36.58 -6.81 -11.19
N ARG A 107 -35.52 -6.25 -11.80
CA ARG A 107 -34.29 -5.91 -11.08
C ARG A 107 -34.48 -4.63 -10.26
N SER A 108 -33.75 -4.50 -9.16
CA SER A 108 -33.77 -3.28 -8.36
C SER A 108 -33.13 -2.10 -9.10
N LEU A 109 -33.58 -0.87 -8.82
CA LEU A 109 -32.99 0.36 -9.37
C LEU A 109 -31.48 0.41 -9.16
N ASP A 110 -31.00 0.13 -7.94
CA ASP A 110 -29.57 0.13 -7.61
C ASP A 110 -28.77 -0.84 -8.50
N THR A 111 -29.32 -2.04 -8.75
CA THR A 111 -28.68 -3.03 -9.63
C THR A 111 -28.62 -2.52 -11.07
N VAL A 112 -29.71 -1.92 -11.58
CA VAL A 112 -29.75 -1.41 -12.95
C VAL A 112 -28.75 -0.27 -13.13
N LEU A 113 -28.69 0.68 -12.19
CA LEU A 113 -27.75 1.80 -12.25
C LEU A 113 -26.26 1.36 -12.22
N GLY A 114 -25.95 0.26 -11.52
CA GLY A 114 -24.61 -0.33 -11.53
C GLY A 114 -24.24 -1.04 -12.84
N LEU A 115 -25.23 -1.52 -13.60
CA LEU A 115 -25.01 -2.25 -14.86
C LEU A 115 -25.01 -1.36 -16.10
N GLN A 116 -25.77 -0.26 -16.05
CA GLN A 116 -25.89 0.66 -17.18
C GLN A 116 -24.57 1.38 -17.45
N ARG A 117 -24.29 1.60 -18.75
CA ARG A 117 -23.07 2.28 -19.22
C ARG A 117 -23.35 3.66 -19.81
N PHE A 118 -24.58 3.91 -20.28
CA PHE A 118 -25.04 5.21 -20.79
C PHE A 118 -26.22 5.73 -19.94
N PRO A 119 -26.29 7.03 -19.60
CA PRO A 119 -25.34 8.10 -19.94
C PRO A 119 -23.97 7.94 -19.27
N PHE A 120 -22.96 8.70 -19.71
CA PHE A 120 -21.57 8.65 -19.21
C PHE A 120 -21.40 8.98 -17.71
N ALA A 121 -22.48 9.33 -17.00
CA ALA A 121 -22.48 9.42 -15.54
C ALA A 121 -22.51 8.03 -14.87
N LEU A 122 -22.93 6.99 -15.61
CA LEU A 122 -23.03 5.61 -15.16
C LEU A 122 -21.77 4.79 -15.52
N PRO A 123 -21.49 3.70 -14.80
CA PRO A 123 -22.30 3.08 -13.74
C PRO A 123 -22.29 3.85 -12.41
N PHE A 124 -23.37 3.70 -11.65
CA PHE A 124 -23.52 4.26 -10.31
C PHE A 124 -23.90 3.16 -9.32
N GLU A 125 -23.08 2.99 -8.27
CA GLU A 125 -23.32 2.03 -7.20
C GLU A 125 -23.48 2.75 -5.86
N ARG A 126 -24.72 2.78 -5.35
CA ARG A 126 -25.07 3.51 -4.13
C ARG A 126 -24.23 3.09 -2.93
N ALA A 127 -24.11 1.78 -2.67
CA ALA A 127 -23.38 1.25 -1.52
C ALA A 127 -21.90 1.70 -1.50
N HIS A 128 -21.21 1.64 -2.65
CA HIS A 128 -19.85 2.17 -2.77
C HIS A 128 -19.81 3.67 -2.46
N ARG A 129 -20.75 4.46 -3.01
CA ARG A 129 -20.80 5.91 -2.78
C ARG A 129 -21.01 6.24 -1.30
N GLN A 130 -21.83 5.46 -0.60
CA GLN A 130 -22.03 5.60 0.85
C GLN A 130 -20.73 5.36 1.62
N CYS A 131 -20.00 4.29 1.30
CA CYS A 131 -18.70 4.02 1.91
C CYS A 131 -17.71 5.17 1.66
N TRP A 132 -17.56 5.59 0.40
CA TRP A 132 -16.61 6.61 0.00
C TRP A 132 -16.89 7.97 0.66
N LEU A 133 -18.15 8.41 0.67
CA LEU A 133 -18.55 9.68 1.28
C LEU A 133 -18.39 9.66 2.81
N SER A 134 -18.76 8.56 3.45
CA SER A 134 -18.69 8.47 4.92
C SER A 134 -17.24 8.39 5.44
N LEU A 135 -16.31 7.93 4.59
CA LEU A 135 -14.88 7.96 4.85
C LEU A 135 -14.19 9.22 4.28
N SER A 136 -14.95 10.14 3.67
CA SER A 136 -14.43 11.42 3.15
C SER A 136 -14.54 12.51 4.23
N ALA A 137 -13.50 12.70 5.06
CA ALA A 137 -13.32 13.84 5.98
C ALA A 137 -12.03 13.68 6.82
N GLY A 138 -10.92 13.26 6.18
CA GLY A 138 -9.69 12.91 6.92
C GLY A 138 -9.71 11.54 7.61
N LYS A 139 -10.79 10.77 7.45
CA LYS A 139 -10.85 9.34 7.79
C LYS A 139 -10.06 8.50 6.76
N PRO A 140 -9.55 7.32 7.15
CA PRO A 140 -8.89 6.40 6.21
C PRO A 140 -9.88 5.86 5.17
N GLN A 141 -9.45 5.79 3.92
CA GLN A 141 -10.26 5.22 2.82
C GLN A 141 -10.26 3.69 2.84
N LEU A 142 -11.15 3.06 2.09
CA LEU A 142 -11.37 1.60 2.12
C LEU A 142 -10.08 0.78 1.97
N GLY A 143 -9.27 1.03 0.93
CA GLY A 143 -8.00 0.32 0.76
C GLY A 143 -6.97 0.57 1.87
N GLU A 144 -7.02 1.74 2.51
CA GLU A 144 -6.13 2.11 3.62
C GLU A 144 -6.45 1.32 4.88
N LEU A 145 -7.70 0.89 5.06
CA LEU A 145 -8.11 0.06 6.21
C LEU A 145 -7.29 -1.23 6.27
N SER A 146 -7.11 -1.91 5.12
CA SER A 146 -6.32 -3.15 5.03
C SER A 146 -4.85 -2.94 5.42
N TYR A 147 -4.28 -1.78 5.09
CA TYR A 147 -2.92 -1.42 5.51
C TYR A 147 -2.83 -1.15 7.01
N ARG A 148 -3.78 -0.40 7.57
CA ARG A 148 -3.81 -0.07 9.00
C ARG A 148 -3.96 -1.30 9.90
N ILE A 149 -4.81 -2.24 9.50
CA ILE A 149 -5.04 -3.49 10.23
C ILE A 149 -4.32 -4.69 9.60
N SER A 150 -3.25 -4.46 8.84
CA SER A 150 -2.49 -5.56 8.24
C SER A 150 -1.90 -6.47 9.33
N LEU A 151 -1.99 -7.78 9.12
CA LEU A 151 -1.46 -8.77 10.07
C LEU A 151 0.07 -8.77 10.07
N LYS A 152 0.71 -8.46 8.94
CA LYS A 152 2.16 -8.40 8.79
C LYS A 152 2.59 -7.00 8.39
N LEU A 153 3.44 -6.41 9.20
CA LEU A 153 4.05 -5.11 8.94
C LEU A 153 5.40 -5.29 8.22
N PRO A 154 5.91 -4.28 7.50
CA PRO A 154 7.16 -4.38 6.76
C PRO A 154 8.38 -4.19 7.69
N ILE A 155 8.47 -5.04 8.71
CA ILE A 155 9.52 -5.04 9.75
C ILE A 155 10.47 -6.23 9.64
N THR A 156 10.27 -7.08 8.63
CA THR A 156 11.04 -8.30 8.40
C THR A 156 12.35 -8.07 7.64
N GLN A 157 12.60 -6.84 7.17
CA GLN A 157 13.78 -6.44 6.39
C GLN A 157 13.98 -7.29 5.13
N ARG A 158 12.86 -7.60 4.46
CA ARG A 158 12.79 -8.40 3.23
C ARG A 158 11.70 -7.84 2.32
N ALA A 159 11.98 -7.78 1.03
CA ALA A 159 10.99 -7.39 0.03
C ALA A 159 9.87 -8.44 0.00
N GLN A 160 8.66 -8.03 0.39
CA GLN A 160 7.50 -8.93 0.50
C GLN A 160 6.19 -8.17 0.24
N ASN A 161 5.16 -8.93 -0.16
CA ASN A 161 3.81 -8.43 -0.43
C ASN A 161 2.81 -8.79 0.67
N ALA A 162 3.29 -8.79 1.92
CA ALA A 162 2.48 -9.12 3.10
C ALA A 162 1.84 -7.88 3.74
N TYR A 163 2.41 -6.69 3.53
CA TYR A 163 1.84 -5.44 4.05
C TYR A 163 0.60 -5.04 3.26
N GLY A 164 -0.52 -4.86 3.96
CA GLY A 164 -1.84 -4.67 3.37
C GLY A 164 -2.67 -5.97 3.26
N VAL A 165 -2.09 -7.13 3.61
CA VAL A 165 -2.81 -8.40 3.65
C VAL A 165 -3.57 -8.53 4.97
N VAL A 166 -4.87 -8.83 4.86
CA VAL A 166 -5.76 -9.17 5.98
C VAL A 166 -6.53 -10.45 5.62
N ARG A 167 -7.39 -10.35 4.61
CA ARG A 167 -8.12 -11.48 4.00
C ARG A 167 -7.70 -11.65 2.53
N HIS A 168 -7.67 -10.53 1.82
CA HIS A 168 -7.19 -10.46 0.45
C HIS A 168 -5.72 -10.09 0.37
N ALA A 169 -5.14 -10.36 -0.79
CA ALA A 169 -3.79 -9.97 -1.14
C ALA A 169 -3.62 -8.44 -1.16
N ALA A 170 -2.38 -7.95 -0.99
CA ALA A 170 -2.10 -6.52 -0.89
C ALA A 170 -2.49 -5.75 -2.16
N TYR A 171 -2.43 -6.40 -3.33
CA TYR A 171 -2.82 -5.76 -4.59
C TYR A 171 -4.31 -5.35 -4.61
N GLU A 172 -5.21 -6.11 -3.97
CA GLU A 172 -6.63 -5.74 -3.85
C GLU A 172 -6.82 -4.48 -3.01
N ALA A 173 -6.08 -4.36 -1.91
CA ALA A 173 -6.08 -3.15 -1.10
C ALA A 173 -5.62 -1.93 -1.92
N GLN A 174 -4.59 -2.07 -2.75
CA GLN A 174 -4.11 -1.00 -3.64
C GLN A 174 -5.17 -0.59 -4.67
N ARG A 175 -5.94 -1.53 -5.22
CA ARG A 175 -7.06 -1.22 -6.12
C ARG A 175 -8.17 -0.45 -5.40
N LEU A 176 -8.52 -0.86 -4.18
CA LEU A 176 -9.52 -0.15 -3.37
C LEU A 176 -9.10 1.28 -2.96
N LEU A 177 -7.80 1.62 -3.04
CA LEU A 177 -7.33 2.99 -2.79
C LEU A 177 -7.74 3.98 -3.90
N CYS A 178 -8.05 3.51 -5.13
CA CYS A 178 -8.38 4.41 -6.24
C CYS A 178 -9.73 5.13 -6.08
N GLY A 179 -10.59 4.65 -5.18
CA GLY A 179 -11.89 5.26 -4.89
C GLY A 179 -12.94 5.07 -6.00
N LEU A 180 -12.71 4.14 -6.93
CA LEU A 180 -13.67 3.74 -7.96
C LEU A 180 -14.49 2.53 -7.50
N SER A 181 -15.76 2.51 -7.90
CA SER A 181 -16.68 1.42 -7.55
C SER A 181 -16.36 0.13 -8.33
N PRO A 182 -16.79 -1.05 -7.86
CA PRO A 182 -16.64 -2.29 -8.60
C PRO A 182 -17.07 -2.23 -10.07
N ALA A 183 -18.24 -1.67 -10.38
CA ALA A 183 -18.69 -1.52 -11.75
C ALA A 183 -17.82 -0.57 -12.60
N GLN A 184 -17.24 0.46 -11.97
CA GLN A 184 -16.32 1.41 -12.63
C GLN A 184 -14.98 0.76 -12.90
N GLN A 185 -14.41 0.03 -11.94
CA GLN A 185 -13.15 -0.70 -12.12
C GLN A 185 -13.29 -1.75 -13.22
N ASN A 186 -14.37 -2.56 -13.19
CA ASN A 186 -14.66 -3.53 -14.24
C ASN A 186 -14.82 -2.88 -15.63
N LEU A 187 -15.41 -1.67 -15.72
CA LEU A 187 -15.52 -0.95 -17.00
C LEU A 187 -14.15 -0.61 -17.58
N LEU A 188 -13.22 -0.19 -16.72
CA LEU A 188 -11.88 0.23 -17.12
C LEU A 188 -11.00 -0.95 -17.54
N THR A 189 -11.18 -2.10 -16.87
CA THR A 189 -10.35 -3.29 -17.08
C THR A 189 -11.00 -4.35 -17.97
N GLU A 190 -12.22 -4.14 -18.48
CA GLU A 190 -12.86 -5.09 -19.37
C GLU A 190 -11.99 -5.29 -20.65
N PRO A 191 -11.78 -6.55 -21.10
CA PRO A 191 -11.07 -6.83 -22.33
C PRO A 191 -11.68 -6.09 -23.51
N PHE A 192 -10.86 -5.71 -24.48
CA PHE A 192 -11.36 -5.07 -25.68
C PHE A 192 -12.18 -6.07 -26.50
N LEU A 193 -13.31 -5.61 -27.01
CA LEU A 193 -14.13 -6.42 -27.90
C LEU A 193 -13.42 -6.55 -29.25
N GLU A 194 -13.23 -7.77 -29.72
CA GLU A 194 -12.78 -8.02 -31.09
C GLU A 194 -13.83 -7.54 -32.10
N ASN A 195 -13.39 -6.97 -33.22
CA ASN A 195 -14.30 -6.51 -34.26
C ASN A 195 -14.80 -7.71 -35.10
N SER A 196 -15.83 -8.39 -34.61
CA SER A 196 -16.42 -9.60 -35.23
C SER A 196 -17.58 -9.31 -36.20
N GLY A 197 -17.86 -8.04 -36.54
CA GLY A 197 -18.87 -7.63 -37.52
C GLY A 197 -19.82 -6.51 -37.04
N ASN A 198 -20.82 -6.15 -37.86
CA ASN A 198 -21.69 -4.99 -37.63
C ASN A 198 -22.59 -5.10 -36.37
N VAL A 199 -22.99 -6.30 -35.97
CA VAL A 199 -23.97 -6.50 -34.89
C VAL A 199 -23.37 -6.15 -33.52
N HIS A 200 -22.20 -6.68 -33.19
CA HIS A 200 -21.49 -6.34 -31.96
C HIS A 200 -21.10 -4.86 -31.90
N ALA A 201 -20.79 -4.26 -33.05
CA ALA A 201 -20.53 -2.83 -33.15
C ALA A 201 -21.75 -1.98 -32.80
N THR A 202 -22.90 -2.31 -33.38
CA THR A 202 -24.17 -1.62 -33.14
C THR A 202 -24.56 -1.67 -31.65
N GLU A 203 -24.41 -2.83 -31.02
CA GLU A 203 -24.71 -3.03 -29.61
C GLU A 203 -23.75 -2.24 -28.70
N PHE A 204 -22.45 -2.25 -28.99
CA PHE A 204 -21.45 -1.49 -28.24
C PHE A 204 -21.74 0.01 -28.26
N PHE A 205 -21.97 0.59 -29.44
CA PHE A 205 -22.23 2.02 -29.58
C PHE A 205 -23.54 2.42 -28.89
N ALA A 206 -24.61 1.63 -29.04
CA ALA A 206 -25.85 1.85 -28.31
C ALA A 206 -25.64 1.78 -26.79
N ARG A 207 -24.89 0.79 -26.30
CA ARG A 207 -24.66 0.56 -24.87
C ARG A 207 -23.78 1.63 -24.22
N HIS A 208 -22.69 2.05 -24.88
CA HIS A 208 -21.70 2.96 -24.28
C HIS A 208 -21.90 4.43 -24.64
N TYR A 209 -22.50 4.73 -25.80
CA TYR A 209 -22.66 6.09 -26.32
C TYR A 209 -24.11 6.51 -26.60
N GLY A 210 -25.07 5.58 -26.60
CA GLY A 210 -26.49 5.86 -26.85
C GLY A 210 -26.85 6.19 -28.29
N LEU A 211 -25.87 6.28 -29.20
CA LEU A 211 -26.04 6.54 -30.64
C LEU A 211 -25.14 5.61 -31.44
N GLN A 212 -25.43 5.45 -32.74
CA GLN A 212 -24.59 4.71 -33.69
C GLN A 212 -23.36 5.50 -34.14
N GLU A 213 -22.33 4.81 -34.64
CA GLU A 213 -21.03 5.37 -34.99
C GLU A 213 -21.12 6.56 -35.95
N GLU A 214 -21.93 6.45 -37.01
CA GLU A 214 -22.04 7.48 -38.05
C GLU A 214 -22.55 8.80 -37.47
N SER A 215 -23.43 8.72 -36.47
CA SER A 215 -23.94 9.89 -35.76
C SER A 215 -22.92 10.48 -34.81
N LEU A 216 -22.06 9.64 -34.21
CA LEU A 216 -21.00 10.05 -33.28
C LEU A 216 -19.82 10.69 -33.99
N ARG A 217 -19.60 10.46 -35.28
CA ARG A 217 -18.58 11.20 -36.05
C ARG A 217 -18.85 12.70 -36.07
N LYS A 218 -20.10 13.14 -35.92
CA LYS A 218 -20.46 14.55 -35.82
C LYS A 218 -20.12 15.09 -34.43
N THR A 219 -19.20 16.04 -34.36
CA THR A 219 -18.71 16.64 -33.11
C THR A 219 -19.84 17.14 -32.19
N PRO A 220 -20.90 17.83 -32.68
CA PRO A 220 -21.99 18.26 -31.80
C PRO A 220 -22.71 17.09 -31.10
N HIS A 221 -22.93 15.98 -31.82
CA HIS A 221 -23.56 14.79 -31.24
C HIS A 221 -22.63 14.08 -30.26
N TRP A 222 -21.36 13.93 -30.62
CA TRP A 222 -20.37 13.32 -29.73
C TRP A 222 -20.21 14.10 -28.42
N LEU A 223 -20.08 15.43 -28.49
CA LEU A 223 -20.01 16.29 -27.30
C LEU A 223 -21.27 16.18 -26.44
N HIS A 224 -22.46 16.15 -27.06
CA HIS A 224 -23.72 15.97 -26.35
C HIS A 224 -23.80 14.61 -25.63
N GLN A 225 -23.50 13.51 -26.31
CA GLN A 225 -23.60 12.16 -25.73
C GLN A 225 -22.55 11.88 -24.66
N THR A 226 -21.34 12.40 -24.84
CA THR A 226 -20.26 12.27 -23.86
C THR A 226 -20.38 13.29 -22.72
N ALA A 227 -21.20 14.34 -22.88
CA ALA A 227 -21.27 15.50 -22.01
C ALA A 227 -19.90 16.16 -21.76
N LEU A 228 -19.08 16.22 -22.81
CA LEU A 228 -17.82 16.97 -22.81
C LEU A 228 -18.08 18.41 -23.26
N THR A 229 -17.37 19.36 -22.64
CA THR A 229 -17.21 20.68 -23.22
C THR A 229 -16.26 20.63 -24.42
N ARG A 230 -16.34 21.62 -25.31
CA ARG A 230 -15.40 21.73 -26.45
C ARG A 230 -13.95 21.80 -25.98
N ASP A 231 -13.70 22.48 -24.87
CA ASP A 231 -12.36 22.60 -24.30
C ASP A 231 -11.82 21.28 -23.77
N GLN A 232 -12.64 20.54 -23.02
CA GLN A 232 -12.30 19.20 -22.55
C GLN A 232 -12.05 18.23 -23.71
N ALA A 233 -12.81 18.33 -24.80
CA ALA A 233 -12.58 17.53 -26.00
C ALA A 233 -11.23 17.86 -26.67
N GLN A 234 -10.86 19.15 -26.75
CA GLN A 234 -9.55 19.54 -27.25
C GLN A 234 -8.41 19.03 -26.35
N ALA A 235 -8.60 19.06 -25.02
CA ALA A 235 -7.64 18.52 -24.06
C ALA A 235 -7.47 16.99 -24.20
N LEU A 236 -8.59 16.26 -24.29
CA LEU A 236 -8.61 14.80 -24.48
C LEU A 236 -7.88 14.36 -25.75
N LEU A 237 -8.06 15.10 -26.84
CA LEU A 237 -7.47 14.78 -28.14
C LEU A 237 -6.10 15.44 -28.37
N ALA A 238 -5.58 16.19 -27.39
CA ALA A 238 -4.36 16.98 -27.49
C ALA A 238 -4.31 17.86 -28.76
N CYS A 239 -5.41 18.58 -29.06
CA CYS A 239 -5.53 19.42 -30.25
C CYS A 239 -5.87 20.88 -29.90
N GLY A 240 -5.85 21.76 -30.90
CA GLY A 240 -6.06 23.20 -30.69
C GLY A 240 -4.99 23.78 -29.76
N ARG A 241 -5.40 24.40 -28.65
CA ARG A 241 -4.47 24.97 -27.66
C ARG A 241 -3.68 23.93 -26.85
N TYR A 242 -4.12 22.67 -26.87
CA TYR A 242 -3.48 21.56 -26.16
C TYR A 242 -2.51 20.76 -27.04
N LEU A 243 -2.17 21.28 -28.22
CA LEU A 243 -1.24 20.64 -29.15
C LEU A 243 0.06 20.24 -28.42
N PRO A 244 0.55 19.01 -28.60
CA PRO A 244 1.82 18.57 -28.04
C PRO A 244 2.96 19.43 -28.58
N VAL A 245 3.74 20.01 -27.67
CA VAL A 245 4.98 20.73 -27.97
C VAL A 245 6.13 20.01 -27.28
N LEU A 246 7.14 19.62 -28.07
CA LEU A 246 8.39 19.08 -27.55
C LEU A 246 9.18 20.21 -26.90
N SER A 247 9.80 19.94 -25.75
CA SER A 247 10.80 20.83 -25.16
C SER A 247 11.82 21.30 -26.21
N GLY A 248 12.08 22.61 -26.26
CA GLY A 248 13.14 23.17 -27.11
C GLY A 248 14.56 22.74 -26.70
N ASN A 249 14.70 22.07 -25.54
CA ASN A 249 15.96 21.54 -25.05
C ASN A 249 16.13 20.04 -25.36
N VAL A 250 15.21 19.43 -26.11
CA VAL A 250 15.24 17.99 -26.41
C VAL A 250 15.21 17.77 -27.92
N SER A 251 16.15 16.99 -28.42
CA SER A 251 16.16 16.53 -29.82
C SER A 251 15.31 15.28 -29.95
N ALA A 252 14.35 15.29 -30.88
CA ALA A 252 13.50 14.12 -31.14
C ALA A 252 14.32 12.87 -31.55
N ALA A 253 15.48 13.05 -32.17
CA ALA A 253 16.39 11.96 -32.54
C ALA A 253 17.12 11.34 -31.33
N ALA A 254 17.17 12.05 -30.20
CA ALA A 254 17.82 11.62 -28.96
C ALA A 254 16.85 10.93 -27.98
N LEU A 255 15.55 10.87 -28.30
CA LEU A 255 14.57 10.22 -27.45
C LEU A 255 14.69 8.69 -27.52
N PRO A 256 14.45 8.00 -26.39
CA PRO A 256 14.36 6.54 -26.38
C PRO A 256 13.27 6.07 -27.34
N ARG A 257 13.60 5.10 -28.20
CA ARG A 257 12.61 4.54 -29.13
C ARG A 257 11.77 3.49 -28.39
N PRO A 258 10.43 3.60 -28.39
CA PRO A 258 9.59 2.57 -27.81
C PRO A 258 9.76 1.25 -28.56
N THR A 259 9.48 0.14 -27.89
CA THR A 259 9.41 -1.17 -28.55
C THR A 259 8.35 -1.14 -29.66
N PRO A 260 8.50 -1.93 -30.74
CA PRO A 260 7.53 -1.96 -31.83
C PRO A 260 6.08 -2.22 -31.36
N GLU A 261 5.93 -3.00 -30.30
CA GLU A 261 4.64 -3.40 -29.69
C GLU A 261 3.97 -2.28 -28.88
N LEU A 262 4.72 -1.26 -28.43
CA LEU A 262 4.25 -0.16 -27.57
C LEU A 262 4.37 1.22 -28.26
N GLN A 263 4.37 1.25 -29.59
CA GLN A 263 4.37 2.52 -30.33
C GLN A 263 3.12 3.33 -29.99
N THR A 264 3.34 4.51 -29.43
CA THR A 264 2.31 5.43 -28.94
C THR A 264 2.53 6.82 -29.51
N HIS A 265 1.47 7.62 -29.53
CA HIS A 265 1.59 9.04 -29.87
C HIS A 265 2.21 9.81 -28.71
N GLU A 266 2.80 10.97 -29.00
CA GLU A 266 3.52 11.77 -28.00
C GLU A 266 2.62 12.29 -26.87
N ARG A 267 1.34 12.57 -27.18
CA ARG A 267 0.28 12.93 -26.23
C ARG A 267 -1.07 12.42 -26.72
N ALA A 268 -2.03 12.30 -25.79
CA ALA A 268 -3.25 11.54 -26.03
C ALA A 268 -2.90 10.11 -26.50
N ALA A 269 -1.82 9.59 -25.94
CA ALA A 269 -1.18 8.34 -26.28
C ALA A 269 -2.10 7.15 -26.00
N TYR A 270 -2.82 7.18 -24.88
CA TYR A 270 -3.79 6.16 -24.52
C TYR A 270 -4.95 6.12 -25.51
N VAL A 271 -5.57 7.26 -25.85
CA VAL A 271 -6.72 7.20 -26.77
C VAL A 271 -6.32 6.83 -28.20
N ASN A 272 -5.11 7.20 -28.62
CA ASN A 272 -4.63 6.93 -29.98
C ASN A 272 -3.85 5.60 -30.13
N GLY A 273 -3.37 5.00 -29.04
CA GLY A 273 -2.44 3.85 -29.04
C GLY A 273 -2.52 3.00 -27.75
N PRO A 274 -1.68 1.97 -27.60
CA PRO A 274 -0.61 1.58 -28.51
C PRO A 274 -1.15 1.06 -29.85
N ILE A 275 -0.35 1.24 -30.90
CA ILE A 275 -0.63 0.80 -32.27
C ILE A 275 -0.10 -0.62 -32.40
N THR A 276 -0.97 -1.61 -32.45
CA THR A 276 -0.58 -3.03 -32.37
C THR A 276 -0.58 -3.74 -33.72
N SER A 277 -1.14 -3.12 -34.76
CA SER A 277 -1.16 -3.68 -36.12
C SER A 277 -0.91 -2.62 -37.18
N ASN A 278 -0.34 -3.04 -38.31
CA ASN A 278 -0.10 -2.15 -39.45
C ASN A 278 -1.39 -1.62 -40.11
N ALA A 279 -2.55 -2.21 -39.79
CA ALA A 279 -3.84 -1.78 -40.32
C ALA A 279 -4.45 -0.60 -39.53
N GLU A 280 -3.94 -0.30 -38.33
CA GLU A 280 -4.41 0.82 -37.53
C GLU A 280 -3.88 2.17 -38.06
N THR A 281 -4.73 3.21 -38.01
CA THR A 281 -4.34 4.55 -38.45
C THR A 281 -3.24 5.13 -37.57
N ARG A 282 -2.17 5.62 -38.21
CA ARG A 282 -1.05 6.33 -37.55
C ARG A 282 -1.32 7.82 -37.37
N GLN A 283 -2.42 8.34 -37.90
CA GLN A 283 -2.79 9.74 -37.65
C GLN A 283 -3.58 9.84 -36.35
N PRO A 284 -3.32 10.83 -35.48
CA PRO A 284 -4.06 10.99 -34.23
C PRO A 284 -5.52 11.40 -34.50
N LEU A 285 -6.40 11.12 -33.55
CA LEU A 285 -7.75 11.67 -33.52
C LEU A 285 -7.69 13.21 -33.59
N SER A 286 -8.49 13.80 -34.47
CA SER A 286 -8.59 15.25 -34.64
C SER A 286 -10.05 15.67 -34.80
N ILE A 287 -10.33 16.97 -34.59
CA ILE A 287 -11.63 17.57 -34.91
C ILE A 287 -11.42 18.49 -36.10
N GLU A 288 -12.02 18.14 -37.23
CA GLU A 288 -11.94 18.90 -38.49
C GLU A 288 -13.35 19.15 -39.04
N HIS A 289 -13.65 20.38 -39.47
CA HIS A 289 -14.93 20.73 -40.08
C HIS A 289 -16.18 20.23 -39.32
N THR A 290 -16.14 20.23 -37.99
CA THR A 290 -17.19 19.71 -37.07
C THR A 290 -17.35 18.19 -37.04
N GLU A 291 -16.39 17.43 -37.55
CA GLU A 291 -16.34 15.98 -37.49
C GLU A 291 -15.11 15.47 -36.74
N LEU A 292 -15.26 14.35 -36.05
CA LEU A 292 -14.18 13.60 -35.42
C LEU A 292 -13.53 12.72 -36.51
N GLN A 293 -12.27 12.99 -36.82
CA GLN A 293 -11.49 12.29 -37.84
C GLN A 293 -10.60 11.22 -37.24
N ASN A 294 -10.10 10.31 -38.09
CA ASN A 294 -9.21 9.22 -37.71
C ASN A 294 -9.79 8.31 -36.61
N THR A 295 -11.10 8.18 -36.55
CA THR A 295 -11.77 7.30 -35.58
C THR A 295 -11.55 5.83 -35.95
N SER A 296 -11.53 4.96 -34.94
CA SER A 296 -11.55 3.51 -35.14
C SER A 296 -12.32 2.85 -34.00
N TRP A 297 -12.67 1.57 -34.20
CA TRP A 297 -13.30 0.73 -33.19
C TRP A 297 -12.55 0.74 -31.84
N ASN A 298 -11.24 0.46 -31.87
CA ASN A 298 -10.40 0.47 -30.67
C ASN A 298 -10.30 1.86 -30.03
N ARG A 299 -10.29 2.93 -30.84
CA ARG A 299 -10.25 4.30 -30.33
C ARG A 299 -11.54 4.68 -29.59
N TYR A 300 -12.72 4.28 -30.07
CA TYR A 300 -13.96 4.49 -29.32
C TYR A 300 -14.01 3.68 -28.01
N GLN A 301 -13.43 2.49 -27.99
CA GLN A 301 -13.23 1.70 -26.77
C GLN A 301 -12.34 2.43 -25.75
N ARG A 302 -11.24 3.06 -26.18
CA ARG A 302 -10.35 3.84 -25.30
C ARG A 302 -10.96 5.19 -24.89
N LEU A 303 -11.60 5.91 -25.81
CA LEU A 303 -12.23 7.21 -25.55
C LEU A 303 -13.26 7.12 -24.42
N HIS A 304 -14.14 6.13 -24.46
CA HIS A 304 -15.22 6.03 -23.46
C HIS A 304 -14.67 5.76 -22.05
N ARG A 305 -13.56 5.02 -21.94
CA ARG A 305 -12.85 4.74 -20.69
C ARG A 305 -12.12 5.97 -20.17
N MET A 306 -11.34 6.65 -21.03
CA MET A 306 -10.61 7.88 -20.64
C MET A 306 -11.57 8.99 -20.20
N ILE A 307 -12.67 9.22 -20.92
CA ILE A 307 -13.68 10.24 -20.56
C ILE A 307 -14.30 9.93 -19.19
N ARG A 308 -14.68 8.68 -18.95
CA ARG A 308 -15.27 8.27 -17.67
C ARG A 308 -14.25 8.34 -16.53
N LEU A 309 -13.02 7.87 -16.75
CA LEU A 309 -11.94 7.95 -15.77
C LEU A 309 -11.66 9.39 -15.36
N GLN A 310 -11.56 10.30 -16.33
CA GLN A 310 -11.40 11.73 -16.09
C GLN A 310 -12.56 12.30 -15.27
N ARG A 311 -13.80 11.93 -15.61
CA ARG A 311 -14.98 12.38 -14.86
C ARG A 311 -15.03 11.85 -13.43
N TRP A 312 -14.64 10.61 -13.18
CA TRP A 312 -14.70 10.06 -11.83
C TRP A 312 -13.58 10.58 -10.93
N THR A 313 -12.39 10.80 -11.51
CA THR A 313 -11.21 11.24 -10.76
C THR A 313 -11.01 12.75 -10.72
N GLN A 314 -11.64 13.48 -11.64
CA GLN A 314 -11.47 14.93 -11.86
C GLN A 314 -10.02 15.35 -12.14
N LEU A 315 -9.19 14.42 -12.61
CA LEU A 315 -7.80 14.70 -13.01
C LEU A 315 -7.73 15.29 -14.43
N PRO A 316 -6.67 16.01 -14.80
CA PRO A 316 -6.46 16.42 -16.18
C PRO A 316 -6.26 15.22 -17.12
N PHE A 317 -6.77 15.29 -18.35
CA PHE A 317 -6.57 14.24 -19.35
C PHE A 317 -5.08 13.99 -19.64
N GLU A 318 -4.27 15.05 -19.63
CA GLU A 318 -2.84 14.96 -19.89
C GLU A 318 -2.08 14.16 -18.84
N ASP A 319 -2.39 14.37 -17.57
CA ASP A 319 -1.73 13.68 -16.46
C ASP A 319 -2.21 12.22 -16.36
N LEU A 320 -3.49 11.98 -16.65
CA LEU A 320 -4.02 10.62 -16.78
C LEU A 320 -3.33 9.88 -17.92
N ASP A 321 -3.21 10.49 -19.09
CA ASP A 321 -2.51 9.91 -20.23
C ASP A 321 -1.06 9.54 -19.86
N ALA A 322 -0.33 10.46 -19.21
CA ALA A 322 1.03 10.21 -18.73
C ALA A 322 1.08 9.03 -17.75
N LEU A 323 0.17 8.96 -16.76
CA LEU A 323 0.12 7.85 -15.81
C LEU A 323 -0.15 6.51 -16.51
N LEU A 324 -1.20 6.45 -17.34
CA LEU A 324 -1.63 5.20 -17.98
C LEU A 324 -0.52 4.63 -18.85
N ILE A 325 0.16 5.48 -19.63
CA ILE A 325 1.30 5.04 -20.45
C ILE A 325 2.50 4.65 -19.61
N SER A 326 2.80 5.38 -18.54
CA SER A 326 3.90 5.04 -17.63
C SER A 326 3.69 3.66 -17.01
N VAL A 327 2.45 3.32 -16.64
CA VAL A 327 2.10 1.99 -16.14
C VAL A 327 2.32 0.92 -17.19
N VAL A 328 1.77 1.09 -18.41
CA VAL A 328 1.91 0.11 -19.49
C VAL A 328 3.38 -0.15 -19.84
N ARG A 329 4.22 0.89 -19.87
CA ARG A 329 5.66 0.75 -20.18
C ARG A 329 6.46 0.03 -19.09
N ARG A 330 5.98 0.04 -17.85
CA ARG A 330 6.68 -0.51 -16.69
C ARG A 330 6.17 -1.86 -16.24
N GLU A 331 5.01 -2.26 -16.74
CA GLU A 331 4.45 -3.58 -16.50
C GLU A 331 5.23 -4.69 -17.21
N GLN A 332 5.49 -5.75 -16.45
CA GLN A 332 5.99 -7.01 -16.98
C GLN A 332 4.92 -7.68 -17.84
N ASP A 333 5.29 -8.05 -19.07
CA ASP A 333 4.41 -8.70 -20.05
C ASP A 333 3.15 -7.88 -20.37
N ALA A 334 3.29 -6.55 -20.41
CA ALA A 334 2.19 -5.63 -20.70
C ALA A 334 1.48 -6.01 -22.01
N ASP A 335 0.16 -6.24 -21.95
CA ASP A 335 -0.66 -6.47 -23.13
C ASP A 335 -1.02 -5.13 -23.80
N PRO A 336 -0.49 -4.83 -25.01
CA PRO A 336 -0.83 -3.60 -25.72
C PRO A 336 -2.33 -3.49 -26.08
N HIS A 337 -3.06 -4.61 -26.13
CA HIS A 337 -4.49 -4.63 -26.37
C HIS A 337 -5.33 -4.29 -25.14
N GLN A 338 -4.74 -4.34 -23.94
CA GLN A 338 -5.40 -4.01 -22.68
C GLN A 338 -4.60 -2.98 -21.87
N PRO A 339 -4.47 -1.74 -22.37
CA PRO A 339 -3.62 -0.71 -21.75
C PRO A 339 -4.13 -0.20 -20.39
N CYS A 340 -5.36 -0.55 -19.99
CA CYS A 340 -5.88 -0.28 -18.66
C CYS A 340 -6.25 -1.60 -17.98
N ASN A 341 -5.58 -1.91 -16.88
CA ASN A 341 -5.68 -3.19 -16.18
C ASN A 341 -5.56 -2.99 -14.65
N ASP A 342 -5.29 -4.06 -13.90
CA ASP A 342 -5.19 -3.99 -12.44
C ASP A 342 -4.04 -3.10 -11.99
N ASN A 343 -2.91 -3.06 -12.70
CA ASN A 343 -1.79 -2.18 -12.37
C ASN A 343 -2.14 -0.72 -12.56
N THR A 344 -2.96 -0.37 -13.55
CA THR A 344 -3.48 0.99 -13.70
C THR A 344 -4.28 1.41 -12.47
N LEU A 345 -5.14 0.53 -11.97
CA LEU A 345 -5.95 0.77 -10.77
C LEU A 345 -5.09 0.84 -9.50
N ARG A 346 -4.07 -0.04 -9.37
CA ARG A 346 -3.10 -0.03 -8.26
C ARG A 346 -2.31 1.28 -8.24
N ALA A 347 -1.78 1.71 -9.39
CA ALA A 347 -1.00 2.94 -9.51
C ALA A 347 -1.86 4.17 -9.19
N LEU A 348 -3.09 4.25 -9.72
CA LEU A 348 -4.03 5.32 -9.38
C LEU A 348 -4.39 5.32 -7.88
N GLY A 349 -4.52 4.14 -7.27
CA GLY A 349 -4.78 3.98 -5.85
C GLY A 349 -3.63 4.47 -4.96
N VAL A 350 -2.40 4.02 -5.25
CA VAL A 350 -1.21 4.48 -4.52
C VAL A 350 -0.97 5.97 -4.73
N TYR A 351 -1.17 6.49 -5.94
CA TYR A 351 -1.17 7.92 -6.20
C TYR A 351 -2.15 8.66 -5.28
N ARG A 352 -3.43 8.24 -5.24
CA ARG A 352 -4.46 8.89 -4.41
C ARG A 352 -4.14 8.87 -2.93
N TYR A 353 -3.52 7.78 -2.47
CA TYR A 353 -3.05 7.67 -1.10
C TYR A 353 -1.94 8.68 -0.80
N LEU A 354 -0.93 8.77 -1.67
CA LEU A 354 0.22 9.68 -1.48
C LEU A 354 -0.14 11.15 -1.73
N GLU A 355 -0.98 11.46 -2.71
CA GLU A 355 -1.51 12.79 -3.01
C GLU A 355 -2.18 13.39 -1.76
N ARG A 356 -3.05 12.61 -1.10
CA ARG A 356 -3.76 13.10 0.10
C ARG A 356 -2.84 13.40 1.28
N ARG A 357 -1.75 12.64 1.42
CA ARG A 357 -0.85 12.72 2.58
C ARG A 357 0.31 13.69 2.37
N HIS A 358 0.81 13.79 1.14
CA HIS A 358 2.05 14.48 0.80
C HIS A 358 1.91 15.51 -0.33
N GLY A 359 0.71 15.69 -0.90
CA GLY A 359 0.47 16.70 -1.95
C GLY A 359 1.18 16.41 -3.28
N LEU A 360 1.42 15.15 -3.60
CA LEU A 360 2.10 14.72 -4.82
C LEU A 360 1.24 14.98 -6.09
N PRO A 361 1.72 15.78 -7.07
CA PRO A 361 1.05 15.92 -8.36
C PRO A 361 1.11 14.64 -9.22
N LEU A 362 0.10 14.43 -10.05
CA LEU A 362 -0.01 13.20 -10.84
C LEU A 362 1.10 13.06 -11.90
N GLU A 363 1.42 14.13 -12.62
CA GLU A 363 2.49 14.13 -13.63
C GLU A 363 3.86 13.77 -13.00
N GLU A 364 4.12 14.24 -11.79
CA GLU A 364 5.33 13.90 -11.05
C GLU A 364 5.34 12.43 -10.61
N PHE A 365 4.20 11.88 -10.18
CA PHE A 365 4.07 10.46 -9.86
C PHE A 365 4.24 9.57 -11.10
N ALA A 366 3.70 9.98 -12.26
CA ALA A 366 3.94 9.29 -13.52
C ALA A 366 5.44 9.26 -13.87
N ALA A 367 6.14 10.39 -13.70
CA ALA A 367 7.59 10.48 -13.87
C ALA A 367 8.40 9.71 -12.81
N MET A 368 7.81 9.36 -11.66
CA MET A 368 8.41 8.41 -10.73
C MET A 368 8.29 6.98 -11.25
N LEU A 369 7.28 6.63 -12.04
CA LEU A 369 7.13 5.29 -12.60
C LEU A 369 7.96 5.11 -13.89
N ASP A 370 7.95 6.09 -14.80
CA ASP A 370 8.62 6.00 -16.10
C ASP A 370 9.59 7.17 -16.33
N GLU A 371 9.72 7.64 -17.57
CA GLU A 371 10.60 8.75 -17.94
C GLU A 371 9.95 10.10 -17.67
N LEU A 372 10.78 11.13 -17.47
CA LEU A 372 10.33 12.51 -17.34
C LEU A 372 9.58 12.95 -18.61
N PRO A 373 8.35 13.49 -18.49
CA PRO A 373 7.63 14.09 -19.60
C PRO A 373 8.41 15.25 -20.24
N VAL A 374 8.81 15.06 -21.49
CA VAL A 374 9.48 16.08 -22.33
C VAL A 374 8.50 16.84 -23.24
N TRP A 375 7.28 16.34 -23.35
CA TRP A 375 6.18 16.95 -24.10
C TRP A 375 5.20 17.64 -23.15
N ALA A 376 4.69 18.79 -23.57
CA ALA A 376 3.64 19.51 -22.85
C ALA A 376 2.57 20.07 -23.79
N SER A 377 1.50 20.59 -23.22
CA SER A 377 0.54 21.43 -23.93
C SER A 377 1.20 22.77 -24.23
N GLY A 378 0.91 23.36 -25.40
CA GLY A 378 1.55 24.62 -25.85
C GLY A 378 1.39 25.82 -24.90
N ASN A 379 0.60 25.71 -23.83
CA ASN A 379 0.41 26.72 -22.80
C ASN A 379 1.22 26.47 -21.51
N ARG A 380 1.99 25.38 -21.41
CA ARG A 380 2.82 25.07 -20.22
C ARG A 380 4.19 24.50 -20.63
N LEU A 381 5.17 24.61 -19.73
CA LEU A 381 6.47 23.95 -19.89
C LEU A 381 6.33 22.45 -19.61
N SER A 382 7.14 21.61 -20.27
CA SER A 382 7.25 20.18 -19.94
C SER A 382 7.79 19.97 -18.54
N LEU A 383 7.46 18.86 -17.87
CA LEU A 383 8.01 18.57 -16.55
C LEU A 383 9.55 18.55 -16.58
N TYR A 384 10.14 18.05 -17.67
CA TYR A 384 11.58 18.13 -17.91
C TYR A 384 12.11 19.57 -17.81
N ASP A 385 11.49 20.53 -18.51
CA ASP A 385 11.92 21.93 -18.48
C ASP A 385 11.58 22.63 -17.17
N GLN A 386 10.47 22.27 -16.51
CA GLN A 386 10.15 22.78 -15.18
C GLN A 386 11.24 22.40 -14.17
N VAL A 387 11.77 21.17 -14.24
CA VAL A 387 12.83 20.68 -13.36
C VAL A 387 14.18 21.28 -13.75
N PHE A 388 14.61 21.15 -15.00
CA PHE A 388 16.00 21.43 -15.40
C PHE A 388 16.22 22.76 -16.10
N ASN A 389 15.16 23.42 -16.63
CA ASN A 389 15.29 24.55 -17.56
C ASN A 389 14.34 25.74 -17.27
N HIS A 390 13.86 25.89 -16.04
CA HIS A 390 12.98 27.00 -15.68
C HIS A 390 13.76 28.33 -15.61
N ALA A 391 13.05 29.46 -15.76
CA ALA A 391 13.68 30.77 -16.03
C ALA A 391 14.64 31.30 -14.96
N SER A 392 14.51 30.87 -13.70
CA SER A 392 15.42 31.25 -12.60
C SER A 392 16.70 30.40 -12.52
N MET A 393 16.89 29.43 -13.41
CA MET A 393 18.06 28.54 -13.38
C MET A 393 19.31 29.21 -13.98
N PRO A 394 20.44 29.22 -13.26
CA PRO A 394 21.68 29.80 -13.75
C PRO A 394 22.37 28.89 -14.79
N GLY A 395 23.07 29.51 -15.75
CA GLY A 395 23.90 28.82 -16.75
C GLY A 395 23.15 28.34 -18.00
N GLU A 396 23.84 27.55 -18.82
CA GLU A 396 23.30 26.99 -20.07
C GLU A 396 22.17 25.97 -19.81
N THR A 397 21.26 25.82 -20.79
CA THR A 397 20.14 24.89 -20.65
C THR A 397 20.63 23.45 -20.72
N LEU A 398 20.04 22.58 -19.89
CA LEU A 398 20.28 21.15 -19.95
C LEU A 398 19.58 20.60 -21.18
N ARG A 399 20.35 20.08 -22.13
CA ARG A 399 19.85 19.52 -23.39
C ARG A 399 19.90 17.99 -23.40
N VAL A 400 18.98 17.39 -24.15
CA VAL A 400 18.98 15.98 -24.55
C VAL A 400 19.18 15.94 -26.07
N ASP A 401 20.43 16.03 -26.49
CA ASP A 401 20.87 16.07 -27.90
C ASP A 401 21.59 14.79 -28.33
N VAL A 402 22.28 14.13 -27.39
CA VAL A 402 22.89 12.82 -27.58
C VAL A 402 21.90 11.72 -27.14
N PRO A 403 21.69 10.65 -27.94
CA PRO A 403 20.73 9.60 -27.59
C PRO A 403 21.15 8.76 -26.39
N ASN A 404 22.44 8.51 -26.21
CA ASN A 404 22.96 7.67 -25.12
C ASN A 404 24.18 8.29 -24.43
N LEU A 405 24.26 8.10 -23.12
CA LEU A 405 25.41 8.44 -22.28
C LEU A 405 26.26 7.20 -21.98
N ALA A 406 27.57 7.37 -22.02
CA ALA A 406 28.53 6.40 -21.51
C ALA A 406 28.68 6.58 -19.99
N LEU A 407 27.98 5.74 -19.21
CA LEU A 407 27.92 5.91 -17.75
C LEU A 407 29.27 5.69 -17.03
N HIS A 408 30.27 5.10 -17.68
CA HIS A 408 31.59 4.85 -17.11
C HIS A 408 32.48 6.10 -17.02
N GLU A 409 32.16 7.15 -17.80
CA GLU A 409 32.94 8.38 -17.84
C GLU A 409 32.48 9.37 -16.76
N ALA A 410 33.39 10.25 -16.32
CA ALA A 410 33.06 11.33 -15.39
C ALA A 410 32.18 12.38 -16.09
N LEU A 411 31.10 12.81 -15.43
CA LEU A 411 30.24 13.84 -15.97
C LEU A 411 30.92 15.22 -15.86
N PRO A 412 30.84 16.08 -16.90
CA PRO A 412 31.36 17.43 -16.86
C PRO A 412 30.81 18.28 -15.70
N ASP A 413 31.62 19.19 -15.15
CA ASP A 413 31.25 20.01 -13.98
C ASP A 413 30.02 20.88 -14.22
N ASN A 414 29.89 21.50 -15.40
CA ASN A 414 28.72 22.29 -15.78
C ASN A 414 27.43 21.45 -15.77
N LEU A 415 27.49 20.21 -16.26
CA LEU A 415 26.37 19.27 -16.22
C LEU A 415 26.02 18.92 -14.76
N ARG A 416 27.01 18.62 -13.92
CA ARG A 416 26.80 18.32 -12.50
C ARG A 416 26.15 19.48 -11.76
N HIS A 417 26.65 20.70 -11.92
CA HIS A 417 26.04 21.91 -11.33
C HIS A 417 24.59 22.11 -11.77
N ARG A 418 24.28 21.83 -13.05
CA ARG A 418 22.91 21.96 -13.57
C ARG A 418 21.96 20.90 -12.99
N LEU A 419 22.43 19.66 -12.86
CA LEU A 419 21.69 18.59 -12.20
C LEU A 419 21.44 18.92 -10.72
N CYS A 420 22.44 19.42 -10.01
CA CYS A 420 22.31 19.90 -8.63
C CYS A 420 21.21 20.96 -8.49
N ALA A 421 21.25 22.00 -9.33
CA ALA A 421 20.26 23.07 -9.27
C ALA A 421 18.84 22.59 -9.58
N GLY A 422 18.66 21.72 -10.59
CA GLY A 422 17.33 21.22 -10.97
C GLY A 422 16.74 20.21 -9.98
N LEU A 423 17.59 19.37 -9.37
CA LEU A 423 17.17 18.37 -8.39
C LEU A 423 17.12 18.91 -6.96
N ASN A 424 17.58 20.15 -6.75
CA ASN A 424 17.76 20.78 -5.44
C ASN A 424 18.69 19.96 -4.52
N LEU A 425 19.87 19.61 -5.04
CA LEU A 425 20.89 18.80 -4.38
C LEU A 425 22.26 19.51 -4.38
N GLY A 426 23.12 19.14 -3.42
CA GLY A 426 24.53 19.53 -3.43
C GLY A 426 25.38 18.65 -4.35
N ASP A 427 26.50 19.19 -4.83
CA ASP A 427 27.51 18.44 -5.61
C ASP A 427 28.48 17.73 -4.65
N THR A 428 27.97 16.76 -3.90
CA THR A 428 28.69 16.06 -2.83
C THR A 428 28.63 14.54 -3.01
N PRO A 429 29.57 13.79 -2.39
CA PRO A 429 29.57 12.32 -2.36
C PRO A 429 28.22 11.73 -1.94
N ASP A 430 27.58 12.31 -0.92
CA ASP A 430 26.35 11.79 -0.31
C ASP A 430 25.05 12.27 -0.99
N ALA A 431 25.15 13.08 -2.05
CA ALA A 431 24.02 13.62 -2.78
C ALA A 431 24.08 13.27 -4.27
N LEU A 432 24.50 14.21 -5.14
CA LEU A 432 24.48 13.96 -6.59
C LEU A 432 25.40 12.81 -7.00
N HIS A 433 26.61 12.70 -6.42
CA HIS A 433 27.56 11.64 -6.81
C HIS A 433 27.02 10.26 -6.44
N TRP A 434 26.36 10.13 -5.29
CA TRP A 434 25.66 8.92 -4.89
C TRP A 434 24.60 8.51 -5.92
N LEU A 435 23.74 9.44 -6.33
CA LEU A 435 22.71 9.18 -7.35
C LEU A 435 23.31 8.68 -8.67
N ILE A 436 24.40 9.30 -9.11
CA ILE A 436 25.12 8.89 -10.32
C ILE A 436 25.69 7.47 -10.16
N GLY A 437 26.25 7.16 -8.98
CA GLY A 437 26.74 5.82 -8.64
C GLY A 437 25.64 4.75 -8.70
N GLN A 438 24.49 5.03 -8.11
CA GLN A 438 23.31 4.14 -8.16
C GLN A 438 22.79 3.95 -9.59
N ALA A 439 22.74 5.03 -10.38
CA ALA A 439 22.38 4.97 -11.79
C ALA A 439 23.35 4.11 -12.61
N ARG A 440 24.67 4.24 -12.38
CA ARG A 440 25.71 3.41 -13.00
C ARG A 440 25.57 1.92 -12.66
N GLN A 441 25.14 1.62 -11.44
CA GLN A 441 25.01 0.25 -10.97
C GLN A 441 23.81 -0.48 -11.59
N TYR A 442 22.69 0.22 -11.77
CA TYR A 442 21.41 -0.44 -12.09
C TYR A 442 20.84 -0.10 -13.48
N LEU A 443 21.40 0.87 -14.20
CA LEU A 443 21.01 1.17 -15.58
C LEU A 443 21.93 0.47 -16.60
N PRO A 444 21.42 0.14 -17.80
CA PRO A 444 22.24 -0.43 -18.86
C PRO A 444 23.29 0.59 -19.34
N SER A 445 24.43 0.10 -19.83
CA SER A 445 25.45 0.90 -20.52
C SER A 445 25.66 0.38 -21.95
N PRO A 446 25.52 1.21 -23.00
CA PRO A 446 25.19 2.64 -22.98
C PRO A 446 23.74 2.90 -22.54
N CYS A 447 23.52 3.98 -21.79
CA CYS A 447 22.20 4.32 -21.21
C CYS A 447 21.54 5.43 -22.03
N PRO A 448 20.24 5.37 -22.36
CA PRO A 448 19.57 6.50 -22.97
C PRO A 448 19.62 7.74 -22.06
N THR A 449 19.96 8.89 -22.62
CA THR A 449 20.22 10.12 -21.87
C THR A 449 19.03 10.55 -21.01
N LEU A 450 17.81 10.47 -21.56
CA LEU A 450 16.59 10.79 -20.82
C LEU A 450 16.32 9.81 -19.68
N THR A 451 16.56 8.51 -19.88
CA THR A 451 16.43 7.49 -18.84
C THR A 451 17.37 7.77 -17.67
N PHE A 452 18.61 8.18 -17.95
CA PHE A 452 19.57 8.57 -16.93
C PHE A 452 19.08 9.78 -16.10
N TYR A 453 18.66 10.87 -16.76
CA TYR A 453 18.14 12.04 -16.04
C TYR A 453 16.85 11.73 -15.26
N SER A 454 15.98 10.88 -15.80
CA SER A 454 14.76 10.43 -15.13
C SER A 454 15.06 9.61 -13.88
N ALA A 455 16.10 8.76 -13.91
CA ALA A 455 16.55 8.01 -12.74
C ALA A 455 17.10 8.91 -11.62
N LEU A 456 17.83 9.97 -11.95
CA LEU A 456 18.27 10.95 -10.96
C LEU A 456 17.09 11.73 -10.37
N TYR A 457 16.17 12.18 -11.23
CA TYR A 457 14.94 12.87 -10.82
C TYR A 457 14.09 12.00 -9.89
N ARG A 458 13.83 10.74 -10.25
CA ARG A 458 13.01 9.81 -9.47
C ARG A 458 13.54 9.65 -8.05
N GLN A 459 14.83 9.34 -7.91
CA GLN A 459 15.47 9.17 -6.61
C GLN A 459 15.37 10.45 -5.76
N ALA A 460 15.71 11.61 -6.35
CA ALA A 460 15.63 12.90 -5.66
C ALA A 460 14.18 13.29 -5.28
N ARG A 461 13.21 12.98 -6.15
CA ARG A 461 11.81 13.33 -5.95
C ARG A 461 11.14 12.44 -4.91
N ILE A 462 11.43 11.14 -4.88
CA ILE A 462 10.97 10.21 -3.83
C ILE A 462 11.55 10.59 -2.48
N ALA A 463 12.84 10.92 -2.40
CA ALA A 463 13.45 11.41 -1.16
C ALA A 463 12.71 12.66 -0.64
N ARG A 464 12.47 13.63 -1.53
CA ARG A 464 11.73 14.87 -1.21
C ARG A 464 10.26 14.63 -0.87
N LEU A 465 9.58 13.67 -1.50
CA LEU A 465 8.20 13.29 -1.18
C LEU A 465 8.07 12.94 0.32
N PHE A 466 9.09 12.24 0.84
CA PHE A 466 9.14 11.78 2.21
C PHE A 466 9.91 12.70 3.17
N GLY A 467 10.39 13.86 2.69
CA GLY A 467 11.18 14.80 3.49
C GLY A 467 12.54 14.25 3.94
N LEU A 468 13.15 13.37 3.14
CA LEU A 468 14.43 12.72 3.42
C LEU A 468 15.56 13.29 2.57
N SER A 469 16.80 13.08 3.02
CA SER A 469 17.96 13.13 2.14
C SER A 469 17.92 11.97 1.13
N VAL A 470 18.65 12.09 0.01
CA VAL A 470 18.76 11.02 -0.98
C VAL A 470 19.31 9.74 -0.37
N LEU A 471 20.35 9.88 0.45
CA LEU A 471 21.01 8.76 1.11
C LEU A 471 20.07 8.10 2.12
N ASP A 472 19.34 8.87 2.93
CA ASP A 472 18.33 8.33 3.85
C ASP A 472 17.20 7.60 3.11
N SER A 473 16.76 8.12 1.96
CA SER A 473 15.76 7.45 1.11
C SER A 473 16.26 6.10 0.62
N HIS A 474 17.53 6.02 0.18
CA HIS A 474 18.16 4.76 -0.21
C HIS A 474 18.27 3.81 0.99
N HIS A 475 18.72 4.31 2.14
CA HIS A 475 18.85 3.55 3.38
C HIS A 475 17.52 2.96 3.86
N VAL A 476 16.43 3.70 3.75
CA VAL A 476 15.09 3.22 4.08
C VAL A 476 14.68 2.09 3.12
N ALA A 477 14.86 2.27 1.80
CA ALA A 477 14.56 1.23 0.83
C ALA A 477 15.39 -0.04 1.05
N ALA A 478 16.70 0.12 1.30
CA ALA A 478 17.63 -0.97 1.61
C ALA A 478 17.25 -1.71 2.91
N LEU A 479 16.83 -0.97 3.95
CA LEU A 479 16.39 -1.57 5.21
C LEU A 479 15.12 -2.41 5.04
N LEU A 480 14.17 -1.94 4.23
CA LEU A 480 12.87 -2.59 4.03
C LEU A 480 12.96 -3.81 3.11
N GLY A 481 13.67 -3.71 1.99
CA GLY A 481 13.68 -4.73 0.95
C GLY A 481 15.04 -5.03 0.31
N GLY A 482 16.13 -4.48 0.83
CA GLY A 482 17.47 -4.67 0.27
C GLY A 482 17.55 -4.22 -1.18
N THR A 483 18.29 -4.98 -1.99
CA THR A 483 18.52 -4.67 -3.40
C THR A 483 17.23 -4.61 -4.22
N ASP A 484 16.23 -5.44 -3.87
CA ASP A 484 14.96 -5.50 -4.59
C ASP A 484 14.21 -4.16 -4.53
N TYR A 485 14.40 -3.37 -3.47
CA TYR A 485 13.80 -2.04 -3.32
C TYR A 485 14.71 -0.90 -3.75
N THR A 486 16.03 -1.01 -3.52
CA THR A 486 16.95 0.04 -3.97
C THR A 486 16.98 0.15 -5.49
N VAL A 487 16.86 -0.97 -6.22
CA VAL A 487 16.72 -0.98 -7.68
C VAL A 487 15.47 -0.21 -8.14
N GLN A 488 14.34 -0.31 -7.42
CA GLN A 488 13.10 0.37 -7.78
C GLN A 488 13.20 1.90 -7.70
N LEU A 489 14.14 2.44 -6.91
CA LEU A 489 14.41 3.88 -6.89
C LEU A 489 15.07 4.35 -8.20
N VAL A 490 15.78 3.47 -8.92
CA VAL A 490 16.59 3.81 -10.11
C VAL A 490 15.95 3.34 -11.41
N ASN A 491 15.46 2.11 -11.46
CA ASN A 491 14.83 1.51 -12.63
C ASN A 491 13.59 0.73 -12.19
N PRO A 492 12.47 1.43 -11.96
CA PRO A 492 11.27 0.80 -11.45
C PRO A 492 10.63 -0.15 -12.46
N SER A 493 9.94 -1.14 -11.91
CA SER A 493 9.09 -2.07 -12.64
C SER A 493 7.76 -2.23 -11.93
N LEU A 494 6.76 -2.70 -12.66
CA LEU A 494 5.49 -3.20 -12.15
C LEU A 494 5.40 -4.67 -12.52
N ARG A 495 4.97 -5.50 -11.57
CA ARG A 495 4.68 -6.92 -11.82
C ARG A 495 3.53 -7.09 -12.82
N SER A 496 3.33 -8.29 -13.35
CA SER A 496 2.20 -8.59 -14.24
C SER A 496 0.84 -8.24 -13.61
N SER A 497 -0.15 -7.84 -14.42
CA SER A 497 -1.50 -7.55 -13.92
C SER A 497 -2.12 -8.75 -13.19
N GLY A 498 -2.85 -8.48 -12.11
CA GLY A 498 -3.64 -9.47 -11.38
C GLY A 498 -2.86 -10.39 -10.41
N VAL A 499 -1.53 -10.24 -10.31
CA VAL A 499 -0.72 -11.04 -9.36
C VAL A 499 -0.27 -10.21 -8.15
N ASN A 500 0.06 -10.90 -7.04
CA ASN A 500 0.52 -10.25 -5.79
C ASN A 500 2.03 -10.26 -5.60
N ALA A 501 2.82 -10.86 -6.49
CA ALA A 501 4.27 -10.99 -6.37
C ALA A 501 4.91 -10.99 -7.78
N PRO A 502 6.20 -10.62 -7.93
CA PRO A 502 7.12 -10.12 -6.90
C PRO A 502 6.75 -8.71 -6.41
N PRO A 503 7.32 -8.21 -5.29
CA PRO A 503 7.06 -6.85 -4.83
C PRO A 503 7.66 -5.84 -5.80
N ASP A 504 6.95 -4.74 -6.00
CA ASP A 504 7.27 -3.72 -7.00
C ASP A 504 7.39 -2.31 -6.40
N MET A 505 7.61 -1.30 -7.24
CA MET A 505 7.75 0.10 -6.79
C MET A 505 6.55 0.57 -5.95
N LEU A 506 5.32 0.14 -6.27
CA LEU A 506 4.13 0.58 -5.54
C LEU A 506 4.13 0.03 -4.11
N ASP A 507 4.59 -1.20 -3.89
CA ASP A 507 4.74 -1.75 -2.55
C ASP A 507 5.83 -1.06 -1.75
N MET A 508 6.97 -0.79 -2.40
CA MET A 508 8.09 -0.08 -1.80
C MET A 508 7.62 1.29 -1.29
N LEU A 509 6.91 2.08 -2.10
CA LEU A 509 6.37 3.38 -1.68
C LEU A 509 5.41 3.27 -0.49
N MET A 510 4.51 2.28 -0.48
CA MET A 510 3.58 2.05 0.63
C MET A 510 4.31 1.66 1.93
N GLN A 511 5.38 0.86 1.84
CA GLN A 511 6.17 0.45 2.99
C GLN A 511 7.10 1.56 3.51
N MET A 512 7.65 2.38 2.61
CA MET A 512 8.39 3.58 2.98
C MET A 512 7.50 4.55 3.76
N ASP A 513 6.29 4.84 3.26
CA ASP A 513 5.32 5.70 3.97
C ASP A 513 4.98 5.14 5.36
N TRP A 514 4.81 3.82 5.47
CA TRP A 514 4.56 3.16 6.75
C TRP A 514 5.73 3.35 7.73
N LEU A 515 6.97 3.06 7.29
CA LEU A 515 8.14 3.13 8.17
C LEU A 515 8.35 4.55 8.68
N LEU A 516 8.19 5.54 7.81
CA LEU A 516 8.36 6.93 8.15
C LEU A 516 7.22 7.46 9.01
N GLY A 517 6.01 6.96 8.82
CA GLY A 517 4.89 7.20 9.74
C GLY A 517 5.23 6.69 11.15
N TRP A 518 5.74 5.46 11.26
CA TRP A 518 6.16 4.90 12.53
C TRP A 518 7.31 5.67 13.17
N LEU A 519 8.35 6.04 12.41
CA LEU A 519 9.47 6.83 12.90
C LEU A 519 9.03 8.21 13.39
N LYS A 520 8.12 8.87 12.67
CA LYS A 520 7.53 10.14 13.08
C LYS A 520 6.76 9.99 14.40
N ASP A 521 5.92 8.97 14.52
CA ASP A 521 5.14 8.69 15.73
C ASP A 521 6.04 8.36 16.93
N ALA A 522 7.13 7.62 16.68
CA ALA A 522 8.14 7.29 17.68
C ALA A 522 9.14 8.43 17.96
N ARG A 523 9.06 9.55 17.23
CA ARG A 523 9.99 10.69 17.27
C ARG A 523 11.46 10.30 17.06
N GLN A 524 11.69 9.40 16.09
CA GLN A 524 13.02 8.88 15.74
C GLN A 524 13.41 9.28 14.32
N SER A 525 14.70 9.48 14.09
CA SER A 525 15.26 9.66 12.75
C SER A 525 15.67 8.32 12.12
N VAL A 526 15.79 8.33 10.78
CA VAL A 526 16.36 7.18 10.03
C VAL A 526 17.74 6.83 10.57
N ASP A 527 18.57 7.84 10.81
CA ASP A 527 19.94 7.68 11.28
C ASP A 527 20.03 7.07 12.69
N GLN A 528 19.14 7.47 13.60
CA GLN A 528 19.00 6.83 14.92
C GLN A 528 18.63 5.36 14.79
N LEU A 529 17.65 5.03 13.93
CA LEU A 529 17.25 3.64 13.70
C LEU A 529 18.41 2.80 13.13
N ARG A 530 19.15 3.33 12.15
CA ARG A 530 20.32 2.66 11.55
C ARG A 530 21.40 2.38 12.60
N ARG A 531 21.71 3.37 13.44
CA ARG A 531 22.69 3.22 14.54
C ARG A 531 22.27 2.11 15.51
N ARG A 532 21.01 2.12 15.98
CA ARG A 532 20.47 1.08 16.87
C ARG A 532 20.46 -0.32 16.27
N LEU A 533 20.33 -0.43 14.95
CA LEU A 533 20.41 -1.71 14.23
C LEU A 533 21.84 -2.15 13.91
N VAL A 534 22.84 -1.32 14.21
CA VAL A 534 24.25 -1.56 13.91
C VAL A 534 24.43 -1.93 12.45
N LEU A 535 23.91 -1.08 11.55
CA LEU A 535 24.07 -1.27 10.10
C LEU A 535 25.39 -0.72 9.56
N GLU A 536 25.98 0.24 10.26
CA GLU A 536 27.30 0.82 9.97
C GLU A 536 28.12 0.77 11.26
N GLU A 537 29.24 0.06 11.23
CA GLU A 537 30.13 -0.09 12.40
C GLU A 537 30.89 1.21 12.71
N GLU A 538 31.34 1.92 11.68
CA GLU A 538 32.15 3.14 11.79
C GLU A 538 31.38 4.34 12.35
N ALA A 539 30.05 4.32 12.23
CA ALA A 539 29.16 5.39 12.71
C ALA A 539 28.64 5.14 14.15
N GLN A 540 29.14 4.11 14.84
CA GLN A 540 28.68 3.78 16.19
C GLN A 540 29.27 4.70 17.27
N PRO A 541 28.54 4.96 18.36
CA PRO A 541 29.11 5.63 19.53
C PRO A 541 30.31 4.87 20.09
N ALA A 542 31.29 5.60 20.65
CA ALA A 542 32.54 5.02 21.14
C ALA A 542 32.34 3.85 22.14
N GLN A 543 31.31 3.90 22.98
CA GLN A 543 30.97 2.81 23.90
C GLN A 543 30.52 1.55 23.17
N VAL A 544 29.60 1.68 22.19
CA VAL A 544 29.13 0.56 21.38
C VAL A 544 30.28 -0.01 20.55
N GLN A 545 31.13 0.84 19.98
CA GLN A 545 32.29 0.41 19.22
C GLN A 545 33.30 -0.36 20.08
N ALA A 546 33.55 0.07 21.32
CA ALA A 546 34.40 -0.67 22.25
C ALA A 546 33.86 -2.09 22.53
N TYR A 547 32.54 -2.25 22.66
CA TYR A 547 31.92 -3.57 22.79
C TYR A 547 32.01 -4.39 21.50
N LEU A 548 31.82 -3.78 20.33
CA LEU A 548 31.98 -4.47 19.04
C LEU A 548 33.42 -4.97 18.87
N THR A 549 34.43 -4.17 19.23
CA THR A 549 35.84 -4.60 19.21
C THR A 549 36.07 -5.78 20.17
N GLN A 550 35.54 -5.73 21.40
CA GLN A 550 35.65 -6.86 22.33
C GLN A 550 34.97 -8.13 21.80
N LEU A 551 33.83 -7.99 21.12
CA LEU A 551 33.15 -9.13 20.48
C LEU A 551 33.96 -9.67 19.30
N ASP A 552 34.57 -8.82 18.48
CA ASP A 552 35.45 -9.27 17.41
C ASP A 552 36.68 -9.98 17.98
N ASP A 553 37.32 -9.46 19.03
CA ASP A 553 38.43 -10.14 19.72
C ASP A 553 38.05 -11.55 20.17
N LEU A 554 36.83 -11.72 20.73
CA LEU A 554 36.31 -13.03 21.10
C LEU A 554 36.05 -13.94 19.89
N VAL A 555 35.55 -13.38 18.79
CA VAL A 555 35.36 -14.12 17.53
C VAL A 555 36.69 -14.55 16.93
N GLN A 556 37.70 -13.68 16.87
CA GLN A 556 39.04 -14.01 16.35
C GLN A 556 39.72 -15.05 17.24
N LEU A 557 39.64 -14.88 18.57
CA LEU A 557 40.13 -15.87 19.52
C LEU A 557 39.48 -17.23 19.27
N THR A 558 38.15 -17.26 19.07
CA THR A 558 37.39 -18.49 18.78
C THR A 558 37.70 -19.09 17.41
N ARG A 559 38.11 -18.25 16.44
CA ARG A 559 38.39 -18.66 15.07
C ARG A 559 39.74 -19.38 14.94
N GLN A 560 40.78 -18.90 15.64
CA GLN A 560 42.16 -19.39 15.45
C GLN A 560 43.02 -19.44 16.72
N GLY A 561 42.61 -18.85 17.84
CA GLY A 561 43.49 -18.58 18.98
C GLY A 561 43.34 -19.49 20.20
N LEU A 562 42.40 -20.44 20.22
CA LEU A 562 42.14 -21.27 21.42
C LEU A 562 42.82 -22.63 21.40
N LEU A 563 42.68 -23.35 20.30
CA LEU A 563 43.28 -24.68 20.13
C LEU A 563 44.71 -24.56 19.62
N ALA A 564 45.64 -25.32 20.21
CA ALA A 564 47.03 -25.34 19.76
C ALA A 564 47.13 -25.82 18.30
N GLN A 565 47.89 -25.11 17.48
CA GLN A 565 47.99 -25.40 16.04
C GLN A 565 48.64 -26.75 15.77
N GLU A 566 49.61 -27.13 16.60
CA GLU A 566 50.25 -28.45 16.63
C GLU A 566 49.23 -29.57 16.88
N ASP A 567 48.35 -29.42 17.87
CA ASP A 567 47.33 -30.44 18.19
C ASP A 567 46.32 -30.63 17.05
N ILE A 568 46.03 -29.60 16.25
CA ILE A 568 45.14 -29.72 15.08
C ILE A 568 45.89 -30.33 13.89
N ALA A 569 47.14 -29.94 13.66
CA ALA A 569 47.97 -30.47 12.57
C ALA A 569 48.22 -31.98 12.75
N ASP A 570 48.44 -32.43 13.98
CA ASP A 570 48.65 -33.83 14.35
C ASP A 570 47.45 -34.75 14.02
N LEU A 571 46.25 -34.18 13.87
CA LEU A 571 45.04 -34.95 13.58
C LEU A 571 44.87 -35.30 12.10
N THR A 572 45.67 -34.71 11.19
CA THR A 572 45.59 -34.96 9.74
C THR A 572 44.16 -34.90 9.18
N LEU A 573 43.39 -33.89 9.59
CA LEU A 573 41.96 -33.79 9.27
C LEU A 573 41.73 -33.56 7.76
N PRO A 574 40.72 -34.22 7.15
CA PRO A 574 40.49 -34.16 5.72
C PRO A 574 40.02 -32.77 5.27
N GLN A 575 40.46 -32.35 4.08
CA GLN A 575 39.95 -31.16 3.39
C GLN A 575 39.06 -31.60 2.21
N PRO A 576 38.11 -30.75 1.76
CA PRO A 576 37.31 -31.06 0.58
C PRO A 576 38.18 -31.33 -0.64
N GLU A 577 37.84 -32.37 -1.39
CA GLU A 577 38.56 -32.73 -2.60
C GLU A 577 38.40 -31.62 -3.66
N PRO A 578 39.41 -31.40 -4.53
CA PRO A 578 39.42 -30.26 -5.47
C PRO A 578 38.22 -30.23 -6.43
N ASP A 579 37.64 -31.39 -6.73
CA ASP A 579 36.47 -31.58 -7.58
C ASP A 579 35.16 -31.08 -6.94
N THR A 580 35.08 -31.00 -5.61
CA THR A 580 33.90 -30.53 -4.87
C THR A 580 33.65 -29.03 -5.00
N ARG A 581 34.69 -28.23 -5.35
CA ARG A 581 34.68 -26.75 -5.33
C ARG A 581 34.26 -26.14 -3.98
N ALA A 582 34.29 -26.91 -2.89
CA ALA A 582 33.96 -26.41 -1.56
C ALA A 582 35.15 -25.64 -0.96
N ALA A 583 34.86 -24.62 -0.16
CA ALA A 583 35.89 -23.85 0.53
C ALA A 583 36.62 -24.74 1.58
N PRO A 584 37.93 -24.50 1.83
CA PRO A 584 38.66 -25.19 2.88
C PRO A 584 37.94 -25.10 4.23
N ILE A 585 37.90 -26.21 4.95
CA ILE A 585 37.21 -26.29 6.23
C ILE A 585 38.10 -25.68 7.31
N PRO A 586 37.63 -24.64 8.03
CA PRO A 586 38.33 -24.10 9.18
C PRO A 586 38.12 -25.03 10.39
N TRP A 587 38.87 -26.14 10.44
CA TRP A 587 38.72 -27.18 11.46
C TRP A 587 38.81 -26.66 12.89
N HIS A 588 39.69 -25.69 13.16
CA HIS A 588 39.77 -25.00 14.45
C HIS A 588 38.40 -24.45 14.86
N ALA A 589 37.88 -23.49 14.10
CA ALA A 589 36.60 -22.83 14.39
C ALA A 589 35.42 -23.81 14.41
N LEU A 590 35.44 -24.84 13.55
CA LEU A 590 34.39 -25.87 13.49
C LEU A 590 34.35 -26.73 14.77
N ILE A 591 35.51 -27.21 15.25
CA ILE A 591 35.62 -27.99 16.48
C ILE A 591 35.15 -27.15 17.68
N VAL A 592 35.63 -25.91 17.79
CA VAL A 592 35.22 -25.00 18.85
C VAL A 592 33.71 -24.72 18.81
N GLN A 593 33.14 -24.50 17.61
CA GLN A 593 31.71 -24.33 17.42
C GLN A 593 30.90 -25.54 17.89
N GLY A 594 31.32 -26.76 17.52
CA GLY A 594 30.63 -27.98 17.95
C GLY A 594 30.70 -28.21 19.46
N LEU A 595 31.86 -27.95 20.08
CA LEU A 595 32.05 -28.06 21.52
C LEU A 595 31.18 -27.04 22.29
N LEU A 596 31.19 -25.77 21.90
CA LEU A 596 30.42 -24.72 22.56
C LEU A 596 28.91 -24.82 22.32
N HIS A 597 28.49 -25.40 21.19
CA HIS A 597 27.07 -25.66 20.96
C HIS A 597 26.49 -26.60 22.02
N SER A 598 27.19 -27.70 22.29
CA SER A 598 26.78 -28.75 23.22
C SER A 598 27.14 -28.45 24.69
N HIS A 599 28.28 -27.81 24.93
CA HIS A 599 28.81 -27.50 26.26
C HIS A 599 29.15 -26.00 26.43
N PRO A 600 28.18 -25.08 26.28
CA PRO A 600 28.44 -23.64 26.29
C PRO A 600 28.97 -23.08 27.62
N GLN A 601 28.88 -23.84 28.72
CA GLN A 601 29.39 -23.44 30.04
C GLN A 601 30.74 -24.08 30.41
N LEU A 602 31.22 -24.99 29.57
CA LEU A 602 32.47 -25.73 29.78
C LEU A 602 32.61 -26.28 31.23
N LYS A 603 31.56 -26.98 31.71
CA LYS A 603 31.52 -27.59 33.05
C LYS A 603 32.36 -28.88 33.10
N PRO A 604 33.19 -29.11 34.12
CA PRO A 604 33.88 -30.39 34.30
C PRO A 604 32.88 -31.53 34.64
N PRO A 605 33.17 -32.79 34.26
CA PRO A 605 34.34 -33.27 33.51
C PRO A 605 34.24 -33.02 31.99
N ALA A 606 35.38 -33.07 31.29
CA ALA A 606 35.41 -32.97 29.84
C ALA A 606 34.63 -34.12 29.17
N PRO A 607 33.99 -33.89 28.01
CA PRO A 607 33.22 -34.92 27.31
C PRO A 607 34.12 -36.06 26.86
N SER A 608 33.67 -37.30 27.08
CA SER A 608 34.32 -38.52 26.60
C SER A 608 33.88 -38.95 25.20
N GLU A 609 32.72 -38.45 24.75
CA GLU A 609 32.14 -38.74 23.43
C GLU A 609 31.95 -37.46 22.61
N LEU A 610 32.02 -37.60 21.28
CA LEU A 610 31.79 -36.50 20.35
C LEU A 610 30.38 -35.91 20.53
N PRO A 611 30.25 -34.59 20.76
CA PRO A 611 28.94 -33.99 20.90
C PRO A 611 28.14 -34.06 19.59
N LYS A 612 26.83 -34.33 19.70
CA LYS A 612 25.93 -34.46 18.53
C LYS A 612 26.01 -33.28 17.56
N ALA A 613 26.14 -32.05 18.09
CA ALA A 613 26.24 -30.85 17.24
C ALA A 613 27.53 -30.82 16.43
N LEU A 614 28.65 -31.27 17.01
CA LEU A 614 29.92 -31.39 16.29
C LEU A 614 29.84 -32.45 15.19
N VAL A 615 29.21 -33.60 15.48
CA VAL A 615 28.95 -34.65 14.48
C VAL A 615 28.15 -34.09 13.31
N GLN A 616 27.05 -33.38 13.57
CA GLN A 616 26.23 -32.76 12.53
C GLN A 616 26.98 -31.70 11.71
N LEU A 617 27.83 -30.88 12.37
CA LEU A 617 28.64 -29.87 11.67
C LEU A 617 29.70 -30.50 10.75
N ILE A 618 30.25 -31.66 11.11
CA ILE A 618 31.18 -32.43 10.28
C ILE A 618 30.44 -33.05 9.09
N GLU A 619 29.31 -33.71 9.36
CA GLU A 619 28.50 -34.39 8.34
C GLU A 619 27.89 -33.42 7.31
N ALA A 620 27.64 -32.17 7.71
CA ALA A 620 27.16 -31.12 6.82
C ALA A 620 28.20 -30.64 5.78
N ARG A 621 29.46 -31.08 5.87
CA ARG A 621 30.52 -30.73 4.92
C ARG A 621 30.66 -31.80 3.84
N THR A 622 30.66 -31.36 2.58
CA THR A 622 30.97 -32.21 1.44
C THR A 622 32.48 -32.35 1.32
N LEU A 623 33.04 -33.52 1.67
CA LEU A 623 34.47 -33.81 1.56
C LEU A 623 34.82 -34.50 0.23
N SER A 624 33.92 -35.35 -0.28
CA SER A 624 34.04 -36.01 -1.58
C SER A 624 32.67 -36.09 -2.26
N LEU A 625 32.65 -36.11 -3.60
CA LEU A 625 31.43 -36.32 -4.39
C LEU A 625 30.98 -37.80 -4.40
N ASP A 626 31.88 -38.74 -4.06
CA ASP A 626 31.54 -40.15 -3.86
C ASP A 626 30.94 -40.37 -2.47
N PRO A 627 29.68 -40.83 -2.35
CA PRO A 627 29.03 -41.04 -1.05
C PRO A 627 29.78 -42.01 -0.12
N THR A 628 30.41 -43.05 -0.67
CA THR A 628 31.11 -44.06 0.13
C THR A 628 32.40 -43.50 0.73
N ARG A 629 33.21 -42.83 -0.11
CA ARG A 629 34.42 -42.12 0.29
C ARG A 629 34.14 -40.93 1.21
N ASN A 630 33.05 -40.19 0.97
CA ASN A 630 32.64 -39.10 1.84
C ASN A 630 32.31 -39.61 3.25
N ALA A 631 31.62 -40.76 3.35
CA ALA A 631 31.33 -41.39 4.64
C ALA A 631 32.60 -41.87 5.37
N THR A 632 33.59 -42.43 4.66
CA THR A 632 34.87 -42.82 5.28
C THR A 632 35.63 -41.59 5.81
N LEU A 633 35.72 -40.51 5.02
CA LEU A 633 36.38 -39.29 5.46
C LEU A 633 35.68 -38.63 6.66
N HIS A 634 34.35 -38.68 6.72
CA HIS A 634 33.60 -38.25 7.92
C HIS A 634 33.91 -39.12 9.13
N ALA A 635 34.01 -40.44 8.97
CA ALA A 635 34.34 -41.36 10.05
C ALA A 635 35.77 -41.12 10.58
N ASP A 636 36.74 -40.94 9.67
CA ASP A 636 38.13 -40.66 10.00
C ASP A 636 38.26 -39.33 10.75
N ALA A 637 37.61 -38.27 10.28
CA ALA A 637 37.58 -36.97 10.95
C ALA A 637 36.99 -37.08 12.37
N LYS A 638 35.85 -37.77 12.53
CA LYS A 638 35.24 -38.00 13.86
C LYS A 638 36.18 -38.78 14.77
N HIS A 639 36.79 -39.85 14.28
CA HIS A 639 37.72 -40.66 15.07
C HIS A 639 38.94 -39.83 15.52
N ALA A 640 39.53 -39.05 14.62
CA ALA A 640 40.66 -38.16 14.90
C ALA A 640 40.31 -37.13 15.99
N VAL A 641 39.21 -36.38 15.81
CA VAL A 641 38.77 -35.36 16.79
C VAL A 641 38.49 -35.97 18.17
N THR A 642 37.95 -37.20 18.22
CA THR A 642 37.66 -37.89 19.49
C THR A 642 38.92 -38.12 20.35
N LYS A 643 40.07 -38.42 19.72
CA LYS A 643 41.33 -38.70 20.44
C LYS A 643 41.82 -37.52 21.29
N LYS A 644 41.59 -36.29 20.82
CA LYS A 644 42.05 -35.03 21.45
C LYS A 644 40.92 -34.24 22.13
N LEU A 645 39.69 -34.79 22.17
CA LEU A 645 38.50 -34.07 22.62
C LEU A 645 38.62 -33.47 24.03
N GLY A 646 39.18 -34.23 24.99
CA GLY A 646 39.37 -33.76 26.36
C GLY A 646 40.48 -32.71 26.53
N GLU A 647 41.46 -32.66 25.62
CA GLU A 647 42.50 -31.62 25.56
C GLU A 647 41.91 -30.34 24.97
N PHE A 648 41.24 -30.45 23.82
CA PHE A 648 40.53 -29.33 23.20
C PHE A 648 39.52 -28.69 24.15
N TYR A 649 38.74 -29.49 24.88
CA TYR A 649 37.78 -28.97 25.85
C TYR A 649 38.43 -28.12 26.96
N ARG A 650 39.61 -28.53 27.45
CA ARG A 650 40.33 -27.80 28.50
C ARG A 650 40.94 -26.50 27.97
N GLN A 651 41.42 -26.50 26.72
CA GLN A 651 41.97 -25.32 26.05
C GLN A 651 40.93 -24.20 25.84
N LEU A 652 39.62 -24.50 25.92
CA LEU A 652 38.55 -23.49 25.81
C LEU A 652 38.28 -22.69 27.10
N GLN A 653 38.88 -23.02 28.25
CA GLN A 653 38.61 -22.32 29.51
C GLN A 653 38.88 -20.80 29.47
N PRO A 654 39.95 -20.29 28.82
CA PRO A 654 40.17 -18.84 28.72
C PRO A 654 39.02 -18.11 28.02
N LEU A 655 38.38 -18.73 27.02
CA LEU A 655 37.21 -18.14 26.36
C LEU A 655 36.03 -18.01 27.32
N LYS A 656 35.81 -19.02 28.16
CA LYS A 656 34.75 -18.98 29.19
C LYS A 656 34.94 -17.80 30.13
N GLU A 657 36.15 -17.62 30.64
CA GLU A 657 36.45 -16.52 31.58
C GLU A 657 36.17 -15.16 30.96
N LYS A 658 36.53 -14.96 29.68
CA LYS A 658 36.23 -13.71 28.98
C LYS A 658 34.74 -13.52 28.72
N ILE A 659 33.99 -14.57 28.35
CA ILE A 659 32.53 -14.51 28.18
C ILE A 659 31.84 -14.25 29.53
N ASP A 660 32.30 -14.90 30.61
CA ASP A 660 31.81 -14.71 31.96
C ASP A 660 32.07 -13.27 32.45
N ALA A 661 33.21 -12.68 32.10
CA ALA A 661 33.54 -11.30 32.43
C ALA A 661 32.64 -10.30 31.67
N LEU A 662 32.37 -10.54 30.39
CA LEU A 662 31.60 -9.63 29.54
C LEU A 662 30.09 -9.69 29.78
N PHE A 663 29.54 -10.90 29.98
CA PHE A 663 28.10 -11.14 30.16
C PHE A 663 27.73 -11.58 31.59
N GLY A 664 28.64 -11.34 32.54
CA GLY A 664 28.46 -11.66 33.96
C GLY A 664 27.50 -10.73 34.68
N ALA A 665 27.07 -11.14 35.88
CA ALA A 665 26.25 -10.31 36.74
C ALA A 665 27.09 -9.13 37.27
N PRO A 666 26.70 -7.86 37.04
CA PRO A 666 27.37 -6.73 37.66
C PRO A 666 27.20 -6.79 39.17
N SER A 667 28.28 -6.57 39.94
CA SER A 667 28.27 -6.72 41.39
C SER A 667 27.31 -5.77 42.14
N HIS A 668 26.78 -4.76 41.45
CA HIS A 668 25.96 -3.68 42.02
C HIS A 668 24.50 -3.67 41.52
N LEU A 669 24.09 -4.63 40.68
CA LEU A 669 22.76 -4.65 40.06
C LEU A 669 21.98 -5.91 40.42
N PRO A 670 20.73 -5.79 40.92
CA PRO A 670 19.87 -6.93 41.12
C PRO A 670 19.44 -7.49 39.76
N GLY A 671 19.81 -8.73 39.46
CA GLY A 671 19.34 -9.42 38.26
C GLY A 671 19.16 -10.91 38.51
N ASP A 672 18.22 -11.51 37.79
CA ASP A 672 17.90 -12.93 37.91
C ASP A 672 19.13 -13.77 37.52
N PRO A 673 19.68 -14.60 38.42
CA PRO A 673 20.80 -15.50 38.11
C PRO A 673 20.53 -16.40 36.90
N ALA A 674 19.27 -16.75 36.64
CA ALA A 674 18.86 -17.53 35.49
C ALA A 674 19.11 -16.79 34.17
N LEU A 675 18.87 -15.47 34.12
CA LEU A 675 19.11 -14.64 32.94
C LEU A 675 20.59 -14.61 32.59
N TYR A 676 21.48 -14.27 33.53
CA TYR A 676 22.92 -14.21 33.25
C TYR A 676 23.48 -15.58 32.84
N LEU A 677 22.96 -16.66 33.41
CA LEU A 677 23.32 -18.00 32.97
C LEU A 677 22.86 -18.28 31.53
N GLN A 678 21.65 -17.86 31.16
CA GLN A 678 21.12 -17.98 29.81
C GLN A 678 21.88 -17.10 28.81
N SER A 679 22.15 -15.84 29.14
CA SER A 679 22.90 -14.89 28.32
C SER A 679 24.28 -15.44 27.97
N ARG A 680 25.03 -15.95 28.95
CA ARG A 680 26.34 -16.57 28.69
C ARG A 680 26.28 -17.79 27.79
N LYS A 681 25.27 -18.66 27.97
CA LYS A 681 25.07 -19.82 27.09
C LYS A 681 24.82 -19.38 25.65
N LEU A 682 23.98 -18.36 25.47
CA LEU A 682 23.61 -17.85 24.14
C LEU A 682 24.79 -17.12 23.49
N ALA A 683 25.52 -16.30 24.25
CA ALA A 683 26.73 -15.62 23.81
C ALA A 683 27.79 -16.62 23.32
N ALA A 684 28.11 -17.64 24.12
CA ALA A 684 29.08 -18.68 23.74
C ALA A 684 28.72 -19.36 22.41
N ARG A 685 27.45 -19.73 22.22
CA ARG A 685 26.96 -20.35 20.97
C ARG A 685 27.07 -19.42 19.77
N GLN A 686 26.78 -18.13 19.97
CA GLN A 686 26.71 -17.16 18.87
C GLN A 686 28.07 -16.63 18.47
N ILE A 687 28.98 -16.41 19.41
CA ILE A 687 30.40 -16.12 19.13
C ILE A 687 31.00 -17.27 18.33
N ALA A 688 30.74 -18.52 18.73
CA ALA A 688 31.24 -19.69 18.02
C ALA A 688 30.64 -19.85 16.62
N ARG A 689 29.38 -19.48 16.43
CA ARG A 689 28.75 -19.44 15.10
C ARG A 689 29.31 -18.31 14.23
N ALA A 690 29.60 -17.15 14.82
CA ALA A 690 30.20 -16.01 14.12
C ALA A 690 31.64 -16.29 13.66
N ALA A 691 32.40 -17.08 14.42
CA ALA A 691 33.76 -17.49 14.05
C ALA A 691 33.83 -18.26 12.72
N THR A 692 32.78 -19.00 12.36
CA THR A 692 32.70 -19.75 11.09
C THR A 692 31.88 -19.06 9.98
N ALA A 693 31.32 -17.88 10.25
CA ALA A 693 30.53 -17.12 9.30
C ALA A 693 31.38 -16.18 8.43
N GLN A 694 30.88 -15.87 7.22
CA GLN A 694 31.49 -14.89 6.32
C GLN A 694 31.33 -13.45 6.82
N SER A 695 30.17 -13.11 7.41
CA SER A 695 29.90 -11.80 8.02
C SER A 695 29.63 -11.95 9.53
N PRO A 696 30.67 -11.91 10.38
CA PRO A 696 30.52 -12.07 11.83
C PRO A 696 29.65 -10.99 12.48
N LEU A 697 29.76 -9.73 12.03
CA LEU A 697 29.05 -8.58 12.60
C LEU A 697 27.53 -8.80 12.65
N ASP A 698 26.93 -9.35 11.60
CA ASP A 698 25.50 -9.62 11.52
C ASP A 698 24.99 -10.61 12.57
N LEU A 699 25.87 -11.48 13.07
CA LEU A 699 25.54 -12.43 14.13
C LEU A 699 25.85 -11.86 15.51
N VAL A 700 26.98 -11.18 15.70
CA VAL A 700 27.42 -10.70 17.01
C VAL A 700 26.69 -9.45 17.48
N LYS A 701 26.19 -8.59 16.58
CA LYS A 701 25.43 -7.40 16.97
C LYS A 701 24.21 -7.71 17.83
N HIS A 702 23.63 -8.90 17.67
CA HIS A 702 22.52 -9.35 18.50
C HIS A 702 22.90 -9.56 19.98
N LEU A 703 24.18 -9.79 20.28
CA LEU A 703 24.68 -9.95 21.64
C LEU A 703 24.69 -8.64 22.43
N LEU A 704 24.63 -7.49 21.75
CA LEU A 704 24.52 -6.19 22.42
C LEU A 704 23.26 -6.11 23.28
N LEU A 705 22.18 -6.81 22.92
CA LEU A 705 20.96 -6.89 23.73
C LEU A 705 21.16 -7.64 25.06
N LEU A 706 22.21 -8.46 25.19
CA LEU A 706 22.50 -9.23 26.40
C LEU A 706 23.40 -8.47 27.39
N LEU A 707 23.91 -7.30 27.00
CA LEU A 707 24.78 -6.50 27.86
C LEU A 707 23.99 -5.95 29.05
N PRO A 708 24.62 -5.79 30.23
CA PRO A 708 23.92 -5.33 31.43
C PRO A 708 23.30 -3.93 31.31
N ASP A 709 23.80 -3.10 30.41
CA ASP A 709 23.42 -1.70 30.15
C ASP A 709 22.88 -1.48 28.73
N ALA A 710 22.41 -2.56 28.09
CA ALA A 710 21.92 -2.56 26.72
C ALA A 710 20.83 -1.50 26.44
N GLU A 711 19.94 -1.23 27.40
CA GLU A 711 18.88 -0.23 27.23
C GLU A 711 19.43 1.20 27.07
N VAL A 712 20.54 1.51 27.73
CA VAL A 712 21.19 2.82 27.62
C VAL A 712 22.08 2.86 26.39
N LEU A 713 22.89 1.81 26.18
CA LEU A 713 23.83 1.71 25.05
C LEU A 713 23.13 1.78 23.69
N LEU A 714 21.98 1.12 23.55
CA LEU A 714 21.20 1.07 22.32
C LEU A 714 20.02 2.06 22.33
N GLU A 715 19.94 2.94 23.35
CA GLU A 715 18.86 3.91 23.52
C GLU A 715 17.45 3.29 23.36
N LEU A 716 17.22 2.13 23.99
CA LEU A 716 15.95 1.42 23.87
C LEU A 716 14.83 2.15 24.61
N THR A 717 13.61 2.03 24.09
CA THR A 717 12.42 2.68 24.66
C THR A 717 11.86 1.96 25.90
N VAL A 718 12.47 0.85 26.30
CA VAL A 718 11.99 0.01 27.40
C VAL A 718 12.97 0.03 28.57
N SER A 719 12.44 -0.16 29.78
CA SER A 719 13.27 -0.30 30.97
C SER A 719 14.11 -1.58 30.94
N ARG A 720 15.23 -1.60 31.68
CA ARG A 720 16.05 -2.81 31.85
C ARG A 720 15.26 -4.02 32.32
N GLN A 721 14.35 -3.85 33.28
CA GLN A 721 13.52 -4.94 33.80
C GLN A 721 12.63 -5.54 32.70
N THR A 722 12.02 -4.69 31.88
CA THR A 722 11.23 -5.12 30.72
C THR A 722 12.08 -5.89 29.72
N LEU A 723 13.26 -5.34 29.38
CA LEU A 723 14.18 -5.99 28.45
C LEU A 723 14.58 -7.37 28.96
N HIS A 724 14.92 -7.49 30.25
CA HIS A 724 15.23 -8.76 30.90
C HIS A 724 14.10 -9.79 30.75
N THR A 725 12.85 -9.37 30.94
CA THR A 725 11.68 -10.25 30.75
C THR A 725 11.62 -10.78 29.31
N PHE A 726 11.82 -9.92 28.31
CA PHE A 726 11.80 -10.34 26.90
C PHE A 726 13.03 -11.15 26.47
N LEU A 727 14.18 -10.98 27.13
CA LEU A 727 15.35 -11.82 26.92
C LEU A 727 15.15 -13.24 27.48
N LEU A 728 14.47 -13.38 28.63
CA LEU A 728 14.07 -14.68 29.18
C LEU A 728 12.97 -15.34 28.33
N HIS A 729 12.03 -14.52 27.83
CA HIS A 729 10.87 -14.98 27.08
C HIS A 729 10.74 -14.31 25.68
N PRO A 730 11.65 -14.58 24.72
CA PRO A 730 11.61 -13.92 23.40
C PRO A 730 10.31 -14.17 22.62
N HIS A 731 9.72 -15.37 22.79
CA HIS A 731 8.43 -15.74 22.21
C HIS A 731 7.26 -14.85 22.64
N TRP A 732 7.37 -14.05 23.71
CA TRP A 732 6.35 -13.07 24.09
C TRP A 732 6.34 -11.85 23.18
N LEU A 733 7.41 -11.57 22.42
CA LEU A 733 7.42 -10.45 21.48
C LEU A 733 6.66 -10.80 20.20
N SER A 734 6.98 -11.95 19.59
CA SER A 734 6.43 -12.37 18.31
C SER A 734 6.41 -13.88 18.20
N GLN A 735 5.43 -14.40 17.45
CA GLN A 735 5.28 -15.83 17.15
C GLN A 735 6.47 -16.42 16.37
N GLU A 736 7.27 -15.58 15.70
CA GLU A 736 8.48 -16.00 14.98
C GLU A 736 9.64 -16.35 15.92
N GLN A 737 9.56 -15.95 17.19
CA GLN A 737 10.60 -16.21 18.19
C GLN A 737 10.29 -17.50 18.97
N THR A 738 11.32 -18.30 19.24
CA THR A 738 11.18 -19.55 20.00
C THR A 738 11.62 -19.37 21.45
N GLN A 739 11.03 -20.15 22.36
CA GLN A 739 11.38 -20.11 23.77
C GLN A 739 12.86 -20.48 23.98
N GLY A 740 13.59 -19.68 24.75
CA GLY A 740 15.01 -19.89 25.03
C GLY A 740 15.98 -19.58 23.88
N SER A 741 15.48 -19.04 22.76
CA SER A 741 16.33 -18.56 21.65
C SER A 741 17.02 -17.23 21.99
N LEU A 742 18.03 -16.85 21.19
CA LEU A 742 18.59 -15.51 21.28
C LEU A 742 17.60 -14.52 20.64
N LEU A 743 17.15 -13.53 21.42
CA LEU A 743 16.45 -12.39 20.87
C LEU A 743 17.40 -11.60 19.96
N LYS A 744 17.02 -11.47 18.68
CA LYS A 744 17.85 -10.79 17.68
C LYS A 744 17.58 -9.29 17.68
N LEU A 745 18.65 -8.49 17.55
CA LEU A 745 18.57 -7.07 17.26
C LEU A 745 18.16 -6.87 15.78
N THR A 746 16.87 -6.69 15.53
CA THR A 746 16.26 -6.51 14.21
C THR A 746 15.23 -5.38 14.25
N LEU A 747 14.79 -4.93 13.06
CA LEU A 747 13.74 -3.91 12.96
C LEU A 747 12.45 -4.36 13.66
N ASN A 748 12.05 -5.63 13.52
CA ASN A 748 10.91 -6.21 14.23
C ASN A 748 11.06 -6.09 15.77
N THR A 749 12.22 -6.45 16.31
CA THR A 749 12.46 -6.34 17.77
C THR A 749 12.39 -4.89 18.23
N LEU A 750 13.05 -3.96 17.55
CA LEU A 750 13.01 -2.54 17.92
C LEU A 750 11.61 -1.95 17.80
N TYR A 751 10.88 -2.29 16.73
CA TYR A 751 9.48 -1.92 16.55
C TYR A 751 8.65 -2.40 17.73
N LEU A 752 8.70 -3.70 18.07
CA LEU A 752 7.88 -4.26 19.15
C LEU A 752 8.26 -3.68 20.52
N LEU A 753 9.54 -3.47 20.83
CA LEU A 753 9.93 -2.78 22.06
C LEU A 753 9.37 -1.35 22.12
N GLN A 754 9.33 -0.65 20.98
CA GLN A 754 8.67 0.66 20.89
C GLN A 754 7.16 0.56 21.05
N ARG A 755 6.51 -0.47 20.48
CA ARG A 755 5.06 -0.71 20.65
C ARG A 755 4.69 -1.04 22.10
N PHE A 756 5.57 -1.74 22.82
CA PHE A 756 5.41 -1.93 24.25
C PHE A 756 5.37 -0.60 25.00
N ALA A 757 6.30 0.31 24.71
CA ALA A 757 6.31 1.65 25.29
C ALA A 757 5.06 2.47 24.90
N HIS A 758 4.64 2.36 23.64
CA HIS A 758 3.46 3.04 23.12
C HIS A 758 2.15 2.65 23.84
N CYS A 759 2.03 1.40 24.31
CA CYS A 759 0.90 0.98 25.16
C CYS A 759 0.71 1.89 26.39
N PHE A 760 1.80 2.45 26.91
CA PHE A 760 1.76 3.35 28.07
C PHE A 760 1.45 4.77 27.64
N ASP A 761 2.23 5.29 26.69
CA ASP A 761 2.14 6.70 26.28
C ASP A 761 0.80 7.06 25.65
N THR A 762 0.19 6.12 24.91
CA THR A 762 -1.03 6.39 24.12
C THR A 762 -2.28 5.76 24.71
N TYR A 763 -2.18 4.57 25.31
CA TYR A 763 -3.34 3.87 25.90
C TYR A 763 -3.41 3.99 27.42
N GLY A 764 -2.40 4.57 28.07
CA GLY A 764 -2.38 4.77 29.53
C GLY A 764 -2.33 3.46 30.32
N LEU A 765 -1.86 2.37 29.70
CA LEU A 765 -1.73 1.07 30.38
C LEU A 765 -0.56 1.14 31.39
N ALA A 766 -0.60 0.29 32.42
CA ALA A 766 0.53 0.14 33.34
C ALA A 766 1.47 -0.96 32.84
N GLN A 767 2.79 -0.76 32.94
CA GLN A 767 3.80 -1.73 32.50
C GLN A 767 3.59 -3.11 33.10
N HIS A 768 3.34 -3.17 34.41
CA HIS A 768 3.13 -4.43 35.10
C HIS A 768 1.88 -5.16 34.60
N SER A 769 0.80 -4.43 34.26
CA SER A 769 -0.45 -5.03 33.76
C SER A 769 -0.28 -5.70 32.40
N VAL A 770 0.50 -5.10 31.50
CA VAL A 770 0.77 -5.71 30.18
C VAL A 770 1.65 -6.96 30.33
N LEU A 771 2.68 -6.90 31.19
CA LEU A 771 3.53 -8.07 31.44
C LEU A 771 2.79 -9.20 32.16
N ASP A 772 1.94 -8.88 33.15
CA ASP A 772 1.08 -9.86 33.84
C ASP A 772 0.09 -10.51 32.86
N TYR A 773 -0.49 -9.74 31.95
CA TYR A 773 -1.33 -10.28 30.88
C TYR A 773 -0.55 -11.27 30.01
N LEU A 774 0.62 -10.88 29.48
CA LEU A 774 1.44 -11.75 28.63
C LEU A 774 1.91 -13.00 29.38
N GLN A 775 2.28 -12.87 30.65
CA GLN A 775 2.65 -14.00 31.49
C GLN A 775 1.51 -15.00 31.57
N ARG A 776 0.31 -14.58 31.97
CA ARG A 776 -0.87 -15.45 32.09
C ARG A 776 -1.28 -16.07 30.76
N ALA A 777 -1.18 -15.31 29.66
CA ALA A 777 -1.50 -15.81 28.32
C ALA A 777 -0.55 -16.93 27.85
N ASN A 778 0.70 -16.93 28.32
CA ASN A 778 1.71 -17.94 27.97
C ASN A 778 1.87 -19.04 29.03
N THR A 779 1.38 -18.85 30.25
CA THR A 779 1.36 -19.87 31.32
C THR A 779 -0.07 -20.11 31.83
N PRO A 780 -0.94 -20.76 31.03
CA PRO A 780 -2.30 -21.04 31.47
C PRO A 780 -2.29 -22.01 32.66
N SER A 781 -2.94 -21.62 33.76
CA SER A 781 -3.19 -22.52 34.89
C SER A 781 -4.34 -23.50 34.56
N ALA A 782 -4.38 -24.67 35.20
CA ALA A 782 -5.46 -25.66 35.01
C ALA A 782 -6.87 -25.11 35.36
N ALA A 783 -6.95 -24.05 36.17
CA ALA A 783 -8.19 -23.34 36.50
C ALA A 783 -8.55 -22.20 35.52
N ASP A 784 -7.64 -21.83 34.61
CA ASP A 784 -7.78 -20.70 33.68
C ASP A 784 -8.30 -21.12 32.29
N VAL A 785 -8.56 -22.42 32.08
CA VAL A 785 -9.05 -22.97 30.81
C VAL A 785 -10.46 -22.45 30.47
N ASP A 786 -11.25 -22.07 31.48
CA ASP A 786 -12.64 -21.64 31.35
C ASP A 786 -12.84 -20.11 31.26
N THR A 787 -11.82 -19.28 31.53
CA THR A 787 -11.91 -17.82 31.31
C THR A 787 -11.15 -17.42 30.06
N SER A 788 -11.87 -17.07 28.99
CA SER A 788 -11.26 -16.60 27.74
C SER A 788 -10.32 -15.42 28.01
N ALA A 789 -9.21 -15.36 27.25
CA ALA A 789 -8.24 -14.26 27.36
C ALA A 789 -8.86 -12.89 26.98
N SER A 790 -9.99 -12.89 26.27
CA SER A 790 -10.69 -11.72 25.74
C SER A 790 -11.30 -10.82 26.83
N PRO A 791 -12.06 -11.31 27.84
CA PRO A 791 -12.50 -10.53 29.00
C PRO A 791 -11.37 -9.80 29.75
N ARG A 792 -10.21 -10.44 29.91
CA ARG A 792 -9.05 -9.81 30.57
C ARG A 792 -8.49 -8.67 29.72
N LEU A 793 -8.39 -8.90 28.41
CA LEU A 793 -7.94 -7.88 27.47
C LEU A 793 -8.96 -6.73 27.34
N ALA A 794 -10.26 -7.03 27.36
CA ALA A 794 -11.36 -6.07 27.38
C ALA A 794 -11.29 -5.14 28.59
N ALA A 795 -11.07 -5.70 29.78
CA ALA A 795 -10.87 -4.93 31.00
C ALA A 795 -9.60 -4.05 30.93
N LEU A 796 -8.50 -4.59 30.37
CA LEU A 796 -7.25 -3.85 30.20
C LEU A 796 -7.40 -2.66 29.23
N LEU A 797 -8.04 -2.88 28.08
CA LEU A 797 -8.20 -1.89 27.02
C LEU A 797 -9.40 -0.97 27.19
N LYS A 798 -10.27 -1.24 28.17
CA LYS A 798 -11.60 -0.61 28.33
C LYS A 798 -12.41 -0.68 27.04
N TRP A 799 -12.42 -1.85 26.43
CA TRP A 799 -13.05 -2.12 25.14
C TRP A 799 -13.98 -3.32 25.24
N ASP A 800 -14.94 -3.45 24.33
CA ASP A 800 -15.95 -4.51 24.37
C ASP A 800 -15.30 -5.88 24.11
N ALA A 801 -15.67 -6.88 24.92
CA ALA A 801 -15.11 -8.22 24.83
C ALA A 801 -15.54 -8.93 23.54
N GLY A 802 -16.77 -8.71 23.08
CA GLY A 802 -17.28 -9.29 21.83
C GLY A 802 -16.58 -8.72 20.60
N GLU A 803 -16.28 -7.41 20.59
CA GLU A 803 -15.47 -6.80 19.53
C GLU A 803 -14.05 -7.37 19.48
N ILE A 804 -13.42 -7.58 20.63
CA ILE A 804 -12.10 -8.22 20.72
C ILE A 804 -12.15 -9.67 20.22
N GLU A 805 -13.14 -10.45 20.62
CA GLU A 805 -13.29 -11.85 20.19
C GLU A 805 -13.35 -11.99 18.67
N HIS A 806 -14.10 -11.12 17.99
CA HIS A 806 -14.15 -11.10 16.53
C HIS A 806 -12.77 -10.90 15.88
N LEU A 807 -11.90 -10.09 16.49
CA LEU A 807 -10.54 -9.89 15.99
C LEU A 807 -9.65 -11.08 16.33
N VAL A 808 -9.73 -11.58 17.56
CA VAL A 808 -8.93 -12.71 18.04
C VAL A 808 -9.13 -13.95 17.17
N ASP A 809 -10.34 -14.20 16.67
CA ASP A 809 -10.64 -15.31 15.75
C ASP A 809 -9.82 -15.29 14.45
N HIS A 810 -9.28 -14.12 14.07
CA HIS A 810 -8.44 -13.95 12.86
C HIS A 810 -6.95 -14.12 13.14
N LEU A 811 -6.54 -14.20 14.41
CA LEU A 811 -5.15 -14.49 14.75
C LEU A 811 -4.85 -15.99 14.52
N PRO A 812 -3.61 -16.35 14.11
CA PRO A 812 -3.25 -17.74 13.83
C PRO A 812 -3.53 -18.72 14.98
N ASN A 813 -3.32 -18.26 16.22
CA ASN A 813 -3.51 -19.07 17.43
C ASN A 813 -4.88 -18.86 18.10
N LYS A 814 -5.76 -18.04 17.51
CA LYS A 814 -7.03 -17.59 18.09
C LYS A 814 -6.91 -17.06 19.52
N GLN A 815 -5.74 -16.53 19.86
CA GLN A 815 -5.38 -16.01 21.18
C GLN A 815 -4.31 -14.94 21.01
N VAL A 816 -4.33 -13.95 21.89
CA VAL A 816 -3.29 -12.90 21.98
C VAL A 816 -2.22 -13.39 22.96
N LYS A 817 -1.15 -13.99 22.44
CA LYS A 817 -0.03 -14.50 23.27
C LYS A 817 1.20 -13.63 23.20
N THR A 818 1.31 -12.83 22.15
CA THR A 818 2.51 -12.04 21.86
C THR A 818 2.20 -10.55 21.82
N LEU A 819 3.23 -9.74 21.98
CA LEU A 819 3.13 -8.30 21.82
C LEU A 819 2.77 -7.92 20.37
N ALA A 820 3.21 -8.69 19.38
CA ALA A 820 2.79 -8.52 17.99
C ALA A 820 1.28 -8.74 17.81
N ASP A 821 0.71 -9.75 18.48
CA ASP A 821 -0.75 -9.97 18.49
C ASP A 821 -1.47 -8.79 19.16
N LEU A 822 -0.96 -8.33 20.30
CA LEU A 822 -1.52 -7.19 21.03
C LEU A 822 -1.44 -5.90 20.21
N ASP A 823 -0.32 -5.64 19.54
CA ASP A 823 -0.15 -4.48 18.64
C ASP A 823 -1.20 -4.47 17.54
N TRP A 824 -1.47 -5.63 16.93
CA TRP A 824 -2.50 -5.74 15.91
C TRP A 824 -3.89 -5.39 16.47
N ILE A 825 -4.25 -5.91 17.65
CA ILE A 825 -5.50 -5.54 18.34
C ILE A 825 -5.58 -4.03 18.60
N LEU A 826 -4.48 -3.40 19.03
CA LEU A 826 -4.43 -1.95 19.27
C LEU A 826 -4.60 -1.14 17.98
N ARG A 827 -3.97 -1.55 16.87
CA ARG A 827 -4.16 -0.93 15.55
C ARG A 827 -5.60 -1.07 15.04
N CYS A 828 -6.23 -2.22 15.28
CA CYS A 828 -7.66 -2.42 15.02
C CYS A 828 -8.52 -1.47 15.87
N HIS A 829 -8.25 -1.38 17.17
CA HIS A 829 -8.96 -0.47 18.09
C HIS A 829 -8.83 1.00 17.65
N GLN A 830 -7.63 1.43 17.24
CA GLN A 830 -7.41 2.78 16.72
C GLN A 830 -8.20 3.03 15.43
N THR A 831 -8.25 2.04 14.54
CA THR A 831 -8.98 2.14 13.27
C THR A 831 -10.50 2.16 13.49
N VAL A 832 -11.02 1.37 14.42
CA VAL A 832 -12.41 1.42 14.91
C VAL A 832 -12.75 2.84 15.40
N ARG A 833 -11.91 3.44 16.25
CA ARG A 833 -12.12 4.80 16.75
C ARG A 833 -12.08 5.88 15.66
N LEU A 834 -11.21 5.73 14.65
CA LEU A 834 -11.09 6.70 13.55
C LEU A 834 -12.27 6.62 12.57
N THR A 835 -12.77 5.41 12.31
CA THR A 835 -13.83 5.19 11.32
C THR A 835 -15.22 5.32 11.93
N GLY A 836 -15.39 4.90 13.19
CA GLY A 836 -16.67 4.71 13.87
C GLY A 836 -17.23 3.29 13.69
N LEU A 837 -16.58 2.43 12.90
CA LEU A 837 -17.04 1.06 12.66
C LEU A 837 -16.77 0.15 13.85
N CYS A 838 -17.69 -0.78 14.15
CA CYS A 838 -17.39 -1.90 15.05
C CYS A 838 -16.36 -2.87 14.42
N ALA A 839 -15.62 -3.61 15.26
CA ALA A 839 -14.56 -4.51 14.81
C ALA A 839 -14.99 -5.51 13.72
N LYS A 840 -16.19 -6.10 13.86
CA LYS A 840 -16.77 -7.02 12.87
C LYS A 840 -16.98 -6.35 11.51
N THR A 841 -17.48 -5.12 11.50
CA THR A 841 -17.74 -4.38 10.25
C THR A 841 -16.45 -3.85 9.65
N LEU A 842 -15.45 -3.50 10.46
CA LEU A 842 -14.11 -3.16 9.98
C LEU A 842 -13.46 -4.34 9.23
N LEU A 843 -13.53 -5.55 9.80
CA LEU A 843 -13.04 -6.76 9.12
C LEU A 843 -13.78 -7.01 7.80
N LYS A 844 -15.11 -6.85 7.78
CA LYS A 844 -15.90 -6.91 6.54
C LYS A 844 -15.48 -5.85 5.52
N ALA A 845 -15.17 -4.63 5.95
CA ALA A 845 -14.71 -3.57 5.06
C ALA A 845 -13.38 -3.93 4.37
N THR A 846 -12.49 -4.65 5.06
CA THR A 846 -11.25 -5.18 4.46
C THR A 846 -11.44 -6.43 3.60
N ASP A 847 -12.64 -7.04 3.66
CA ASP A 847 -13.03 -8.20 2.84
C ASP A 847 -13.76 -7.80 1.55
N LEU A 848 -14.02 -6.49 1.35
CA LEU A 848 -14.63 -5.99 0.12
C LEU A 848 -13.70 -6.23 -1.07
N HIS A 849 -14.29 -6.60 -2.21
CA HIS A 849 -13.54 -6.87 -3.43
C HIS A 849 -13.67 -5.71 -4.41
N ALA A 850 -12.58 -5.37 -5.09
CA ALA A 850 -12.50 -4.24 -6.01
C ALA A 850 -13.34 -4.42 -7.29
N THR A 851 -13.78 -5.64 -7.61
CA THR A 851 -14.51 -6.00 -8.85
C THR A 851 -15.91 -6.55 -8.61
N LEU A 852 -16.29 -6.83 -7.35
CA LEU A 852 -17.57 -7.44 -7.03
C LEU A 852 -18.39 -6.60 -6.05
N MET A 853 -19.57 -6.16 -6.50
CA MET A 853 -20.59 -5.55 -5.67
C MET A 853 -21.48 -6.64 -5.04
N ASN A 854 -21.48 -6.72 -3.72
CA ASN A 854 -22.19 -7.75 -2.95
C ASN A 854 -22.96 -7.12 -1.75
N GLU A 855 -23.62 -7.95 -0.94
CA GLU A 855 -24.35 -7.46 0.24
C GLU A 855 -23.43 -6.87 1.32
N ASP A 856 -22.15 -7.26 1.37
CA ASP A 856 -21.20 -6.68 2.33
C ASP A 856 -20.93 -5.21 2.05
N TRP A 857 -20.88 -4.79 0.77
CA TRP A 857 -20.79 -3.36 0.42
C TRP A 857 -21.96 -2.56 1.01
N LYS A 858 -23.20 -3.08 0.91
CA LYS A 858 -24.39 -2.42 1.46
C LYS A 858 -24.34 -2.36 2.99
N HIS A 859 -23.92 -3.45 3.62
CA HIS A 859 -23.78 -3.53 5.07
C HIS A 859 -22.73 -2.53 5.59
N VAL A 860 -21.56 -2.49 4.97
CA VAL A 860 -20.48 -1.56 5.34
C VAL A 860 -20.91 -0.12 5.08
N GLY A 861 -21.51 0.18 3.92
CA GLY A 861 -21.99 1.52 3.59
C GLY A 861 -23.06 2.04 4.55
N SER A 862 -23.99 1.18 4.96
CA SER A 862 -25.03 1.53 5.94
C SER A 862 -24.44 1.80 7.33
N ALA A 863 -23.53 0.94 7.80
CA ALA A 863 -22.88 1.11 9.09
C ALA A 863 -22.02 2.40 9.15
N LEU A 864 -21.37 2.75 8.05
CA LEU A 864 -20.60 3.99 7.93
C LEU A 864 -21.50 5.24 7.97
N ILE A 865 -22.68 5.20 7.36
CA ILE A 865 -23.65 6.30 7.44
C ILE A 865 -24.16 6.46 8.87
N THR A 866 -24.49 5.37 9.56
CA THR A 866 -24.98 5.46 10.95
C THR A 866 -23.94 6.00 11.92
N THR A 867 -22.67 5.98 11.55
CA THR A 867 -21.54 6.45 12.37
C THR A 867 -20.97 7.77 11.87
N ALA A 868 -21.58 8.39 10.85
CA ALA A 868 -21.28 9.76 10.46
C ALA A 868 -21.82 10.72 11.53
N PRO A 869 -21.02 11.72 11.96
CA PRO A 869 -21.40 12.65 13.03
C PRO A 869 -22.57 13.57 12.65
#